data_AF-A0A1I8CR59-F1
#
_entry.id   AF-A0A1I8CR59-F1
#
_cell.length_a   1.000
_cell.length_b   1.000
_cell.length_c   1.000
_cell.angle_alpha   90.00
_cell.angle_beta   90.00
_cell.angle_gamma   90.00
#
_symmetry.space_group_name_H-M   'P 1'
#
loop_
_entity.id
_entity.type
_entity.pdbx_description
1 polymer ?
#
loop_
_entity_poly.entity_id
_entity_poly.type
_entity_poly.pdbx_seq_one_letter_code
_entity_poly.pdbx_strand_id
1 'polypeptide(L)'
;MSTSFKKKVQISVTIRNEEEPRHRSSINSLAFDKSTGRMYTAGSDSVIRIWDGTTPDDDIDDQDSERFINSLEHHCDWVNDLALCDSNYLVSASSDTTIKVWNTKQSFCMSTLRTHSDYVKSLAYAKDVGLLVSASFDKKVYLWSLENLTKLSNTNNSVTATSLPGNKNSVYSVATSSTAHVVCSGSTEKVIRIWDGRTSQKTGKLKGHTDNVKDLLVSNDENQIVSASSDGTIKVWSVGQQRCIGTIKIHSEGVWTLAANESFTEIYSGGKDCKVWRTNLRDLTSSELLLEEDRSIQKIEKVKRYNLTGMNSPVIENAAQSNDIKRDKDVGDGACETHNNISSKLVNNDITQHYFHDETSLTDYTDARKFLQAPNVPADIVIRGAPSIRTHFVLNDRRHIVTKDTENNVDVWDVLQGRKVASYGKKSMSEVTSKYYKKVFVPSWFSVDLKLGMLQIVLEEGDIFAAWVSAKEAGFSDRPPETKVNYGAIFLKSLFEEWPNSYGKNGDVRDEAESFQTYSPYKLPSYIPIILSESYGKPIFKCSINEIANDVEREFLADFLPPWASDFIERNQFPKFNKIPFILIPYVPNTGNHHTSANKTPKKERLSSTEMLQMRKVMEHVIDKIISPNEGGNSQNHHANNGQINPTNQTTIVHSANLVRTPILNPETKIELYCCDQKLDPEMDLRTVKHFIWKQGADLAIQYKILK
;
A
#
# COMPACT_ATOMS: atom_id res chain seq x y z
N MET A 1 4.92 -10.12 35.22
CA MET A 1 4.95 -9.07 34.18
C MET A 1 5.22 -9.73 32.85
N SER A 2 4.27 -9.70 31.91
CA SER A 2 4.53 -10.18 30.55
C SER A 2 5.40 -9.15 29.84
N THR A 3 6.56 -9.56 29.34
CA THR A 3 7.33 -8.78 28.38
C THR A 3 6.55 -8.77 27.06
N SER A 4 5.63 -7.82 26.94
CA SER A 4 4.99 -7.52 25.66
C SER A 4 6.10 -7.19 24.67
N PHE A 5 6.32 -8.07 23.69
CA PHE A 5 7.13 -7.75 22.53
C PHE A 5 6.43 -6.57 21.85
N LYS A 6 6.93 -5.34 22.08
CA LYS A 6 6.48 -4.17 21.32
C LYS A 6 6.65 -4.53 19.86
N LYS A 7 5.52 -4.68 19.16
CA LYS A 7 5.50 -5.05 17.75
C LYS A 7 6.27 -3.98 16.98
N LYS A 8 7.06 -4.39 15.99
CA LYS A 8 7.77 -3.43 15.15
C LYS A 8 6.74 -2.58 14.41
N VAL A 9 6.92 -1.26 14.48
CA VAL A 9 6.12 -0.27 13.77
C VAL A 9 6.98 0.32 12.65
N GLN A 10 6.40 0.39 11.45
CA GLN A 10 6.96 1.00 10.26
C GLN A 10 6.21 2.30 9.93
N ILE A 11 6.88 3.22 9.25
CA ILE A 11 6.30 4.49 8.81
C ILE A 11 6.17 4.44 7.28
N SER A 12 4.95 4.53 6.77
CA SER A 12 4.67 4.59 5.33
C SER A 12 4.24 6.00 4.93
N VAL A 13 4.71 6.47 3.77
CA VAL A 13 4.46 7.82 3.25
C VAL A 13 3.98 7.71 1.82
N THR A 14 2.85 8.32 1.45
CA THR A 14 2.32 8.21 0.07
C THR A 14 2.62 9.49 -0.71
N ILE A 15 3.44 9.37 -1.76
CA ILE A 15 3.74 10.46 -2.69
C ILE A 15 2.63 10.50 -3.75
N ARG A 16 1.86 11.58 -3.76
CA ARG A 16 0.67 11.82 -4.60
C ARG A 16 0.51 13.31 -4.88
N ASN A 17 -0.46 13.68 -5.72
CA ASN A 17 -0.91 15.06 -5.83
C ASN A 17 -1.76 15.44 -4.60
N GLU A 18 -1.94 16.75 -4.39
CA GLU A 18 -2.84 17.33 -3.36
C GLU A 18 -4.25 16.76 -3.50
N GLU A 19 -4.86 17.00 -4.66
CA GLU A 19 -6.15 16.44 -5.04
C GLU A 19 -5.97 15.24 -5.99
N GLU A 20 -6.70 14.17 -5.71
CA GLU A 20 -6.79 12.99 -6.57
C GLU A 20 -8.27 12.71 -6.87
N PRO A 21 -8.94 13.55 -7.70
CA PRO A 21 -10.39 13.50 -7.91
C PRO A 21 -10.87 12.22 -8.59
N ARG A 22 -9.98 11.48 -9.28
CA ARG A 22 -10.27 10.22 -9.98
C ARG A 22 -9.60 9.03 -9.29
N HIS A 23 -10.22 7.85 -9.34
CA HIS A 23 -9.65 6.64 -8.72
C HIS A 23 -8.31 6.24 -9.36
N ARG A 24 -7.30 6.00 -8.52
CA ARG A 24 -5.97 5.51 -8.92
C ARG A 24 -5.88 3.99 -9.01
N SER A 25 -6.96 3.26 -8.76
CA SER A 25 -7.01 1.79 -8.77
C SER A 25 -8.45 1.31 -9.00
N SER A 26 -8.68 -0.01 -8.96
CA SER A 26 -10.01 -0.59 -9.20
C SER A 26 -11.07 -0.14 -8.18
N ILE A 27 -12.35 -0.24 -8.58
CA ILE A 27 -13.49 0.02 -7.71
C ILE A 27 -14.07 -1.32 -7.27
N ASN A 28 -14.12 -1.57 -5.95
CA ASN A 28 -14.56 -2.86 -5.39
C ASN A 28 -16.06 -2.89 -5.05
N SER A 29 -16.65 -1.74 -4.73
CA SER A 29 -18.06 -1.62 -4.36
C SER A 29 -18.63 -0.24 -4.69
N LEU A 30 -19.95 -0.18 -4.81
CA LEU A 30 -20.74 0.97 -5.24
C LEU A 30 -21.95 1.11 -4.32
N ALA A 31 -22.37 2.34 -4.05
CA ALA A 31 -23.66 2.60 -3.40
C ALA A 31 -24.30 3.87 -3.99
N PHE A 32 -25.62 3.86 -4.21
CA PHE A 32 -26.34 4.99 -4.78
C PHE A 32 -27.45 5.51 -3.85
N ASP A 33 -27.37 6.78 -3.46
CA ASP A 33 -28.39 7.44 -2.66
C ASP A 33 -29.50 8.01 -3.54
N LYS A 34 -30.59 7.25 -3.68
CA LYS A 34 -31.80 7.65 -4.42
C LYS A 34 -32.42 8.97 -3.94
N SER A 35 -32.10 9.47 -2.74
CA SER A 35 -32.67 10.71 -2.19
C SER A 35 -31.87 11.97 -2.54
N THR A 36 -30.54 11.86 -2.62
CA THR A 36 -29.64 12.98 -2.93
C THR A 36 -29.07 12.92 -4.35
N GLY A 37 -29.26 11.80 -5.06
CA GLY A 37 -28.66 11.56 -6.37
C GLY A 37 -27.17 11.23 -6.33
N ARG A 38 -26.58 11.13 -5.14
CA ARG A 38 -25.14 10.90 -4.95
C ARG A 38 -24.77 9.44 -5.14
N MET A 39 -23.69 9.19 -5.86
CA MET A 39 -23.04 7.88 -5.93
C MET A 39 -21.76 7.86 -5.09
N TYR A 40 -21.53 6.74 -4.40
CA TYR A 40 -20.34 6.48 -3.60
C TYR A 40 -19.57 5.31 -4.22
N THR A 41 -18.26 5.47 -4.40
CA THR A 41 -17.38 4.46 -5.03
C THR A 41 -16.26 4.03 -4.09
N ALA A 42 -16.10 2.73 -3.87
CA ALA A 42 -15.12 2.16 -2.96
C ALA A 42 -13.81 1.80 -3.68
N GLY A 43 -12.75 2.57 -3.45
CA GLY A 43 -11.48 2.41 -4.16
C GLY A 43 -10.51 1.40 -3.55
N SER A 44 -9.85 0.64 -4.43
CA SER A 44 -8.57 -0.05 -4.15
C SER A 44 -7.40 0.94 -4.00
N ASP A 45 -7.63 2.24 -4.14
CA ASP A 45 -6.67 3.30 -3.80
C ASP A 45 -6.83 3.80 -2.36
N SER A 46 -7.60 3.08 -1.52
CA SER A 46 -7.97 3.39 -0.13
C SER A 46 -8.92 4.60 0.06
N VAL A 47 -9.37 5.22 -1.04
CA VAL A 47 -10.24 6.40 -1.01
C VAL A 47 -11.66 6.00 -1.40
N ILE A 48 -12.65 6.55 -0.69
CA ILE A 48 -14.04 6.52 -1.14
C ILE A 48 -14.32 7.87 -1.80
N ARG A 49 -14.94 7.90 -2.98
CA ARG A 49 -15.30 9.15 -3.66
C ARG A 49 -16.82 9.31 -3.76
N ILE A 50 -17.25 10.56 -3.76
CA ILE A 50 -18.65 10.98 -3.87
C ILE A 50 -18.82 11.69 -5.21
N TRP A 51 -19.85 11.31 -5.95
CA TRP A 51 -20.13 11.79 -7.31
C TRP A 51 -21.58 12.18 -7.47
N ASP A 52 -21.87 13.10 -8.38
CA ASP A 52 -23.24 13.31 -8.88
C ASP A 52 -23.62 12.18 -9.84
N GLY A 53 -24.71 11.47 -9.58
CA GLY A 53 -25.25 10.42 -10.45
C GLY A 53 -26.57 10.79 -11.13
N THR A 54 -26.93 12.09 -11.18
CA THR A 54 -28.23 12.56 -11.70
C THR A 54 -28.18 13.04 -13.15
N THR A 55 -27.16 13.81 -13.51
CA THR A 55 -26.96 14.35 -14.87
C THR A 55 -26.41 13.26 -15.81
N PRO A 56 -27.01 13.00 -16.99
CA PRO A 56 -26.41 12.19 -18.04
C PRO A 56 -25.13 12.84 -18.61
N ASP A 57 -24.27 12.08 -19.29
CA ASP A 57 -23.06 12.66 -19.92
C ASP A 57 -23.35 13.46 -21.21
N ASP A 58 -24.53 13.32 -21.84
CA ASP A 58 -24.92 14.10 -23.03
C ASP A 58 -24.87 15.64 -22.81
N ASP A 59 -24.94 16.08 -21.55
CA ASP A 59 -24.93 17.49 -21.14
C ASP A 59 -23.55 17.97 -20.60
N ILE A 60 -22.52 17.13 -20.55
CA ILE A 60 -21.23 17.42 -19.87
C ILE A 60 -20.07 17.49 -20.87
N ASP A 61 -19.30 18.59 -20.85
CA ASP A 61 -18.12 18.75 -21.71
C ASP A 61 -16.91 17.99 -21.13
N ASP A 62 -16.21 17.25 -21.99
CA ASP A 62 -15.39 16.07 -21.62
C ASP A 62 -14.04 16.40 -20.95
N GLN A 63 -13.82 17.68 -20.60
CA GLN A 63 -12.51 18.19 -20.18
C GLN A 63 -12.28 18.20 -18.67
N ASP A 64 -13.32 18.35 -17.83
CA ASP A 64 -13.10 18.54 -16.39
C ASP A 64 -14.02 17.72 -15.48
N SER A 65 -13.55 17.58 -14.24
CA SER A 65 -14.07 16.58 -13.30
C SER A 65 -15.38 17.01 -12.60
N GLU A 66 -16.30 17.68 -13.29
CA GLU A 66 -17.50 18.34 -12.72
C GLU A 66 -18.40 17.40 -11.90
N ARG A 67 -18.39 16.10 -12.22
CA ARG A 67 -19.14 15.08 -11.49
C ARG A 67 -18.57 14.76 -10.11
N PHE A 68 -17.31 15.10 -9.83
CA PHE A 68 -16.63 14.84 -8.54
C PHE A 68 -17.11 15.83 -7.48
N ILE A 69 -17.61 15.31 -6.36
CA ILE A 69 -18.10 16.13 -5.24
C ILE A 69 -17.07 16.19 -4.10
N ASN A 70 -16.55 15.03 -3.66
CA ASN A 70 -15.61 14.96 -2.53
C ASN A 70 -14.92 13.59 -2.42
N SER A 71 -13.83 13.51 -1.64
CA SER A 71 -13.14 12.28 -1.24
C SER A 71 -13.17 12.06 0.28
N LEU A 72 -13.27 10.80 0.69
CA LEU A 72 -13.25 10.37 2.11
C LEU A 72 -11.97 9.55 2.35
N GLU A 73 -10.94 10.19 2.91
CA GLU A 73 -9.55 9.69 2.86
C GLU A 73 -8.99 9.10 4.17
N HIS A 74 -9.77 8.36 4.96
CA HIS A 74 -9.26 7.80 6.24
C HIS A 74 -8.75 6.35 6.15
N HIS A 75 -9.17 5.54 5.17
CA HIS A 75 -8.61 4.19 5.04
C HIS A 75 -7.12 4.22 4.61
N CYS A 76 -6.41 3.14 4.90
CA CYS A 76 -4.98 2.97 4.57
C CYS A 76 -4.74 1.83 3.56
N ASP A 77 -5.80 1.10 3.20
CA ASP A 77 -5.77 -0.08 2.33
C ASP A 77 -7.11 -0.18 1.58
N TRP A 78 -7.21 -1.10 0.62
CA TRP A 78 -8.37 -1.28 -0.27
C TRP A 78 -9.70 -1.25 0.48
N VAL A 79 -10.60 -0.34 0.11
CA VAL A 79 -11.98 -0.35 0.58
C VAL A 79 -12.72 -1.42 -0.22
N ASN A 80 -13.16 -2.48 0.46
CA ASN A 80 -13.72 -3.66 -0.17
C ASN A 80 -15.23 -3.56 -0.37
N ASP A 81 -15.95 -2.95 0.58
CA ASP A 81 -17.41 -2.87 0.51
C ASP A 81 -17.98 -1.62 1.19
N LEU A 82 -19.20 -1.24 0.77
CA LEU A 82 -19.95 -0.08 1.26
C LEU A 82 -21.39 -0.48 1.62
N ALA A 83 -21.90 0.07 2.72
CA ALA A 83 -23.30 0.02 3.07
C ALA A 83 -23.82 1.44 3.31
N LEU A 84 -24.79 1.88 2.52
CA LEU A 84 -25.48 3.16 2.70
C LEU A 84 -26.66 2.98 3.68
N CYS A 85 -26.65 3.73 4.78
CA CYS A 85 -27.63 3.63 5.83
C CYS A 85 -28.43 4.94 5.97
N ASP A 86 -29.74 4.85 5.68
CA ASP A 86 -30.73 5.95 5.82
C ASP A 86 -30.28 7.31 5.23
N SER A 87 -29.52 7.29 4.14
CA SER A 87 -28.99 8.44 3.37
C SER A 87 -28.11 9.44 4.16
N ASN A 88 -28.01 9.31 5.49
CA ASN A 88 -27.23 10.17 6.37
C ASN A 88 -25.87 9.56 6.76
N TYR A 89 -25.76 8.23 6.67
CA TYR A 89 -24.57 7.49 7.08
C TYR A 89 -24.11 6.55 5.97
N LEU A 90 -22.80 6.47 5.81
CA LEU A 90 -22.15 5.45 5.00
C LEU A 90 -21.30 4.60 5.94
N VAL A 91 -21.24 3.30 5.72
CA VAL A 91 -20.31 2.41 6.42
C VAL A 91 -19.44 1.71 5.40
N SER A 92 -18.14 1.63 5.66
CA SER A 92 -17.17 1.01 4.76
C SER A 92 -16.34 -0.07 5.45
N ALA A 93 -16.03 -1.13 4.71
CA ALA A 93 -15.15 -2.21 5.12
C ALA A 93 -13.86 -2.19 4.31
N SER A 94 -12.70 -2.35 4.96
CA SER A 94 -11.40 -2.29 4.29
C SER A 94 -10.49 -3.48 4.62
N SER A 95 -9.52 -3.70 3.74
CA SER A 95 -8.38 -4.59 3.97
C SER A 95 -7.46 -4.06 5.09
N ASP A 96 -7.65 -2.82 5.55
CA ASP A 96 -6.95 -2.27 6.71
C ASP A 96 -7.39 -2.87 8.07
N THR A 97 -8.23 -3.90 8.04
CA THR A 97 -8.87 -4.60 9.18
C THR A 97 -9.91 -3.78 9.94
N THR A 98 -10.25 -2.57 9.47
CA THR A 98 -11.22 -1.70 10.12
C THR A 98 -12.54 -1.58 9.35
N ILE A 99 -13.57 -1.19 10.08
CA ILE A 99 -14.84 -0.69 9.54
C ILE A 99 -14.95 0.78 9.95
N LYS A 100 -15.30 1.66 9.02
CA LYS A 100 -15.46 3.10 9.29
C LYS A 100 -16.89 3.53 9.07
N VAL A 101 -17.40 4.36 9.97
CA VAL A 101 -18.72 4.99 9.88
C VAL A 101 -18.50 6.46 9.51
N TRP A 102 -19.21 6.92 8.49
CA TRP A 102 -19.05 8.25 7.90
C TRP A 102 -20.39 9.00 7.92
N ASN A 103 -20.31 10.31 8.10
CA ASN A 103 -21.45 11.20 7.89
C ASN A 103 -21.49 11.62 6.40
N THR A 104 -22.56 11.29 5.67
CA THR A 104 -22.67 11.57 4.22
C THR A 104 -22.87 13.06 3.90
N LYS A 105 -23.35 13.85 4.87
CA LYS A 105 -23.59 15.28 4.71
C LYS A 105 -22.33 16.10 4.99
N GLN A 106 -21.63 15.77 6.08
CA GLN A 106 -20.42 16.47 6.54
C GLN A 106 -19.12 15.85 6.01
N SER A 107 -19.18 14.71 5.32
CA SER A 107 -18.05 14.05 4.63
C SER A 107 -16.84 13.74 5.51
N PHE A 108 -17.04 13.35 6.77
CA PHE A 108 -15.97 12.95 7.68
C PHE A 108 -16.22 11.58 8.32
N CYS A 109 -15.15 10.95 8.80
CA CYS A 109 -15.19 9.69 9.53
C CYS A 109 -15.59 9.93 10.98
N MET A 110 -16.75 9.43 11.40
CA MET A 110 -17.25 9.53 12.77
C MET A 110 -16.59 8.53 13.72
N SER A 111 -16.30 7.32 13.25
CA SER A 111 -15.83 6.22 14.11
C SER A 111 -15.09 5.14 13.33
N THR A 112 -14.10 4.52 13.98
CA THR A 112 -13.29 3.42 13.41
C THR A 112 -13.36 2.18 14.31
N LEU A 113 -14.01 1.13 13.82
CA LEU A 113 -14.19 -0.14 14.51
C LEU A 113 -13.02 -1.07 14.19
N ARG A 114 -12.33 -1.57 15.24
CA ARG A 114 -11.09 -2.35 15.12
C ARG A 114 -11.21 -3.78 15.67
N THR A 115 -12.41 -4.36 15.67
CA THR A 115 -12.70 -5.70 16.23
C THR A 115 -12.24 -6.86 15.35
N HIS A 116 -12.22 -6.67 14.03
CA HIS A 116 -11.70 -7.66 13.09
C HIS A 116 -10.18 -7.73 13.18
N SER A 117 -9.65 -8.95 13.02
CA SER A 117 -8.20 -9.21 13.06
C SER A 117 -7.56 -9.40 11.69
N ASP A 118 -8.35 -9.33 10.62
CA ASP A 118 -7.96 -9.57 9.22
C ASP A 118 -8.92 -8.79 8.29
N TYR A 119 -8.68 -8.83 6.97
CA TYR A 119 -9.35 -8.00 5.96
C TYR A 119 -10.87 -8.12 6.02
N VAL A 120 -11.57 -6.99 6.20
CA VAL A 120 -13.04 -6.95 6.22
C VAL A 120 -13.53 -6.84 4.78
N LYS A 121 -14.26 -7.85 4.28
CA LYS A 121 -14.53 -8.02 2.85
C LYS A 121 -15.92 -7.68 2.40
N SER A 122 -16.92 -7.79 3.26
CA SER A 122 -18.31 -7.53 2.86
C SER A 122 -19.13 -6.99 4.04
N LEU A 123 -20.08 -6.12 3.71
CA LEU A 123 -21.07 -5.55 4.59
C LEU A 123 -22.48 -5.90 4.11
N ALA A 124 -23.43 -5.98 5.04
CA ALA A 124 -24.85 -6.00 4.72
C ALA A 124 -25.62 -5.19 5.74
N TYR A 125 -26.73 -4.56 5.34
CA TYR A 125 -27.49 -3.67 6.20
C TYR A 125 -28.98 -4.02 6.19
N ALA A 126 -29.51 -4.29 7.38
CA ALA A 126 -30.92 -4.57 7.63
C ALA A 126 -31.61 -3.27 8.04
N LYS A 127 -32.24 -2.62 7.05
CA LYS A 127 -32.78 -1.27 7.18
C LYS A 127 -33.84 -1.12 8.27
N ASP A 128 -34.79 -2.05 8.35
CA ASP A 128 -35.98 -1.90 9.21
C ASP A 128 -35.64 -1.95 10.71
N VAL A 129 -34.51 -2.57 11.05
CA VAL A 129 -33.99 -2.74 12.41
C VAL A 129 -32.70 -1.97 12.69
N GLY A 130 -32.17 -1.23 11.70
CA GLY A 130 -30.92 -0.48 11.82
C GLY A 130 -29.68 -1.36 12.14
N LEU A 131 -29.66 -2.62 11.69
CA LEU A 131 -28.60 -3.57 12.01
C LEU A 131 -27.61 -3.72 10.85
N LEU A 132 -26.33 -3.46 11.10
CA LEU A 132 -25.24 -3.72 10.17
C LEU A 132 -24.59 -5.06 10.48
N VAL A 133 -24.27 -5.81 9.42
CA VAL A 133 -23.50 -7.06 9.46
C VAL A 133 -22.16 -6.84 8.76
N SER A 134 -21.07 -7.32 9.35
CA SER A 134 -19.73 -7.28 8.74
C SER A 134 -19.07 -8.65 8.70
N ALA A 135 -18.38 -8.95 7.60
CA ALA A 135 -17.70 -10.22 7.37
C ALA A 135 -16.21 -10.03 6.99
N SER A 136 -15.35 -10.90 7.51
CA SER A 136 -13.89 -10.79 7.35
C SER A 136 -13.20 -12.12 7.06
N PHE A 137 -11.98 -12.02 6.55
CA PHE A 137 -11.03 -13.13 6.43
C PHE A 137 -10.64 -13.75 7.79
N ASP A 138 -10.88 -13.05 8.91
CA ASP A 138 -10.69 -13.55 10.27
C ASP A 138 -11.68 -14.65 10.69
N LYS A 139 -12.55 -15.06 9.75
CA LYS A 139 -13.55 -16.13 9.87
C LYS A 139 -14.75 -15.75 10.73
N LYS A 140 -14.88 -14.49 11.14
CA LYS A 140 -15.98 -14.00 11.96
C LYS A 140 -16.96 -13.20 11.13
N VAL A 141 -18.18 -13.15 11.64
CA VAL A 141 -19.22 -12.22 11.20
C VAL A 141 -19.71 -11.49 12.45
N TYR A 142 -19.73 -10.16 12.43
CA TYR A 142 -20.19 -9.33 13.54
C TYR A 142 -21.47 -8.59 13.18
N LEU A 143 -22.34 -8.41 14.17
CA LEU A 143 -23.55 -7.61 14.13
C LEU A 143 -23.36 -6.33 14.96
N TRP A 144 -23.86 -5.22 14.42
CA TRP A 144 -23.70 -3.88 14.99
C TRP A 144 -25.02 -3.10 14.89
N SER A 145 -25.46 -2.50 16.00
CA SER A 145 -26.55 -1.52 15.96
C SER A 145 -26.04 -0.18 15.43
N LEU A 146 -26.60 0.32 14.33
CA LEU A 146 -26.26 1.62 13.76
C LEU A 146 -26.55 2.77 14.75
N GLU A 147 -27.59 2.63 15.57
CA GLU A 147 -27.91 3.60 16.62
C GLU A 147 -26.76 3.71 17.65
N ASN A 148 -26.18 2.58 18.05
CA ASN A 148 -25.04 2.57 18.97
C ASN A 148 -23.78 3.13 18.29
N LEU A 149 -23.56 2.82 17.00
CA LEU A 149 -22.41 3.31 16.23
C LEU A 149 -22.44 4.83 15.99
N THR A 150 -23.62 5.40 15.79
CA THR A 150 -23.79 6.84 15.51
C THR A 150 -23.80 7.71 16.76
N LYS A 151 -24.05 7.12 17.94
CA LYS A 151 -24.02 7.77 19.26
C LYS A 151 -22.67 7.66 19.98
N LEU A 152 -21.62 7.17 19.32
CA LEU A 152 -20.28 7.11 19.90
C LEU A 152 -19.72 8.51 20.15
N SER A 153 -19.07 8.66 21.29
CA SER A 153 -18.52 9.92 21.80
C SER A 153 -17.29 9.61 22.65
N ASN A 154 -16.45 10.61 22.91
CA ASN A 154 -15.26 10.47 23.77
C ASN A 154 -15.60 9.91 25.17
N THR A 155 -16.83 10.12 25.66
CA THR A 155 -17.34 9.57 26.93
C THR A 155 -17.99 8.19 26.84
N ASN A 156 -18.34 7.72 25.63
CA ASN A 156 -18.98 6.43 25.39
C ASN A 156 -18.37 5.75 24.15
N ASN A 157 -17.19 5.15 24.35
CA ASN A 157 -16.39 4.52 23.30
C ASN A 157 -16.44 2.96 23.36
N SER A 158 -17.34 2.39 24.16
CA SER A 158 -17.51 0.94 24.28
C SER A 158 -18.48 0.40 23.23
N VAL A 159 -17.97 -0.14 22.12
CA VAL A 159 -18.80 -0.76 21.09
C VAL A 159 -18.99 -2.26 21.36
N THR A 160 -20.22 -2.68 21.62
CA THR A 160 -20.58 -4.09 21.78
C THR A 160 -20.94 -4.73 20.42
N ALA A 161 -19.99 -5.49 19.87
CA ALA A 161 -20.20 -6.27 18.65
C ALA A 161 -20.72 -7.69 19.00
N THR A 162 -21.84 -8.11 18.42
CA THR A 162 -22.34 -9.48 18.61
C THR A 162 -21.76 -10.39 17.53
N SER A 163 -21.03 -11.44 17.93
CA SER A 163 -20.36 -12.37 17.00
C SER A 163 -21.29 -13.51 16.60
N LEU A 164 -21.44 -13.77 15.30
CA LEU A 164 -22.14 -14.95 14.78
C LEU A 164 -21.16 -16.13 14.65
N PRO A 165 -21.31 -17.20 15.47
CA PRO A 165 -20.35 -18.28 15.49
C PRO A 165 -20.56 -19.27 14.35
N GLY A 166 -19.50 -19.96 13.92
CA GLY A 166 -19.58 -21.23 13.19
C GLY A 166 -18.81 -21.32 11.87
N ASN A 167 -18.39 -20.19 11.30
CA ASN A 167 -17.48 -20.16 10.15
C ASN A 167 -16.09 -20.71 10.55
N LYS A 168 -15.45 -21.45 9.63
CA LYS A 168 -14.16 -22.14 9.81
C LYS A 168 -13.07 -21.61 8.87
N ASN A 169 -13.47 -21.08 7.71
CA ASN A 169 -12.60 -20.41 6.75
C ASN A 169 -13.03 -18.94 6.56
N SER A 170 -12.18 -18.19 5.87
CA SER A 170 -12.37 -16.78 5.54
C SER A 170 -13.71 -16.52 4.85
N VAL A 171 -14.41 -15.47 5.28
CA VAL A 171 -15.72 -15.08 4.77
C VAL A 171 -15.52 -14.04 3.67
N TYR A 172 -16.19 -14.22 2.53
CA TYR A 172 -16.07 -13.34 1.36
C TYR A 172 -17.30 -12.47 1.13
N SER A 173 -18.49 -13.00 1.40
CA SER A 173 -19.75 -12.27 1.26
C SER A 173 -20.65 -12.44 2.48
N VAL A 174 -21.49 -11.45 2.72
CA VAL A 174 -22.57 -11.50 3.71
C VAL A 174 -23.79 -10.81 3.14
N ALA A 175 -24.98 -11.30 3.48
CA ALA A 175 -26.25 -10.68 3.10
C ALA A 175 -27.27 -10.83 4.22
N THR A 176 -28.20 -9.89 4.32
CA THR A 176 -29.27 -9.86 5.31
C THR A 176 -30.60 -9.48 4.67
N SER A 177 -31.70 -9.98 5.20
CA SER A 177 -33.01 -9.37 4.96
C SER A 177 -33.14 -8.03 5.69
N SER A 178 -34.13 -7.21 5.30
CA SER A 178 -34.34 -5.88 5.88
C SER A 178 -34.72 -5.91 7.37
N THR A 179 -35.34 -7.00 7.84
CA THR A 179 -35.71 -7.25 9.24
C THR A 179 -34.59 -7.91 10.07
N ALA A 180 -33.52 -8.38 9.42
CA ALA A 180 -32.47 -9.24 9.96
C ALA A 180 -32.89 -10.65 10.45
N HIS A 181 -34.10 -11.13 10.15
CA HIS A 181 -34.48 -12.53 10.44
C HIS A 181 -33.64 -13.57 9.68
N VAL A 182 -33.11 -13.21 8.51
CA VAL A 182 -32.19 -14.06 7.73
C VAL A 182 -30.89 -13.31 7.49
N VAL A 183 -29.84 -13.71 8.22
CA VAL A 183 -28.45 -13.31 7.95
C VAL A 183 -27.72 -14.52 7.38
N CYS A 184 -27.02 -14.37 6.26
CA CYS A 184 -26.27 -15.45 5.63
C CYS A 184 -24.86 -15.03 5.18
N SER A 185 -23.91 -15.97 5.18
CA SER A 185 -22.51 -15.70 4.83
C SER A 185 -21.89 -16.73 3.87
N GLY A 186 -21.15 -16.24 2.87
CA GLY A 186 -20.42 -17.01 1.88
C GLY A 186 -18.92 -17.08 2.18
N SER A 187 -18.31 -18.24 1.96
CA SER A 187 -16.93 -18.53 2.36
C SER A 187 -16.25 -19.53 1.43
N THR A 188 -14.91 -19.59 1.49
CA THR A 188 -14.09 -20.65 0.89
C THR A 188 -14.36 -22.05 1.47
N GLU A 189 -15.23 -22.16 2.49
CA GLU A 189 -15.87 -23.42 2.88
C GLU A 189 -16.87 -23.98 1.84
N LYS A 190 -17.19 -23.23 0.76
CA LYS A 190 -18.08 -23.67 -0.33
C LYS A 190 -19.53 -23.91 0.12
N VAL A 191 -19.89 -23.30 1.25
CA VAL A 191 -21.13 -23.51 1.98
C VAL A 191 -21.63 -22.17 2.53
N ILE A 192 -22.91 -21.91 2.35
CA ILE A 192 -23.60 -20.77 2.93
C ILE A 192 -24.11 -21.19 4.32
N ARG A 193 -23.83 -20.38 5.33
CA ARG A 193 -24.44 -20.51 6.66
C ARG A 193 -25.54 -19.48 6.84
N ILE A 194 -26.54 -19.82 7.64
CA ILE A 194 -27.68 -18.96 7.96
C ILE A 194 -27.83 -18.85 9.48
N TRP A 195 -28.11 -17.63 9.94
CA TRP A 195 -28.45 -17.28 11.30
C TRP A 195 -29.71 -16.40 11.32
N ASP A 196 -30.40 -16.39 12.45
CA ASP A 196 -31.33 -15.30 12.80
C ASP A 196 -30.50 -14.17 13.43
N GLY A 197 -30.50 -12.99 12.81
CA GLY A 197 -29.72 -11.84 13.26
C GLY A 197 -30.18 -11.29 14.62
N ARG A 198 -31.45 -11.46 14.97
CA ARG A 198 -32.01 -10.94 16.23
C ARG A 198 -31.68 -11.82 17.44
N THR A 199 -31.64 -13.14 17.27
CA THR A 199 -31.28 -14.09 18.34
C THR A 199 -29.82 -14.57 18.27
N SER A 200 -29.11 -14.24 17.18
CA SER A 200 -27.76 -14.72 16.85
C SER A 200 -27.63 -16.26 16.78
N GLN A 201 -28.75 -16.98 16.68
CA GLN A 201 -28.77 -18.44 16.60
C GLN A 201 -28.57 -18.93 15.17
N LYS A 202 -27.90 -20.08 15.04
CA LYS A 202 -27.72 -20.77 13.75
C LYS A 202 -29.06 -21.40 13.33
N THR A 203 -29.55 -21.06 12.14
CA THR A 203 -30.80 -21.60 11.59
C THR A 203 -30.54 -22.69 10.55
N GLY A 204 -29.46 -22.61 9.76
CA GLY A 204 -29.22 -23.58 8.69
C GLY A 204 -27.80 -23.57 8.08
N LYS A 205 -27.53 -24.59 7.26
CA LYS A 205 -26.27 -24.76 6.51
C LYS A 205 -26.53 -25.34 5.11
N LEU A 206 -26.39 -24.51 4.07
CA LEU A 206 -26.68 -24.87 2.68
C LEU A 206 -25.42 -25.35 1.95
N LYS A 207 -25.39 -26.63 1.55
CA LYS A 207 -24.28 -27.22 0.78
C LYS A 207 -24.67 -27.36 -0.70
N GLY A 208 -23.73 -27.11 -1.61
CA GLY A 208 -23.93 -27.42 -3.04
C GLY A 208 -23.09 -26.61 -4.03
N HIS A 209 -22.40 -25.55 -3.58
CA HIS A 209 -21.33 -24.94 -4.37
C HIS A 209 -20.06 -25.80 -4.33
N THR A 210 -19.25 -25.72 -5.38
CA THR A 210 -17.99 -26.44 -5.52
C THR A 210 -16.77 -25.54 -5.37
N ASP A 211 -16.96 -24.23 -5.23
CA ASP A 211 -15.91 -23.26 -4.88
C ASP A 211 -16.41 -22.11 -3.98
N ASN A 212 -15.56 -21.11 -3.74
CA ASN A 212 -15.83 -19.94 -2.90
C ASN A 212 -17.11 -19.21 -3.31
N VAL A 213 -17.94 -18.82 -2.33
CA VAL A 213 -19.14 -18.00 -2.55
C VAL A 213 -18.75 -16.53 -2.42
N LYS A 214 -18.98 -15.75 -3.48
CA LYS A 214 -18.44 -14.41 -3.68
C LYS A 214 -19.44 -13.28 -3.49
N ASP A 215 -20.71 -13.51 -3.78
CA ASP A 215 -21.80 -12.58 -3.48
C ASP A 215 -23.05 -13.34 -3.04
N LEU A 216 -23.92 -12.67 -2.29
CA LEU A 216 -25.15 -13.21 -1.72
C LEU A 216 -26.25 -12.16 -1.77
N LEU A 217 -27.47 -12.59 -2.07
CA LEU A 217 -28.68 -11.79 -1.95
C LEU A 217 -29.73 -12.58 -1.16
N VAL A 218 -30.51 -11.87 -0.33
CA VAL A 218 -31.68 -12.41 0.38
C VAL A 218 -32.92 -11.78 -0.23
N SER A 219 -33.99 -12.56 -0.41
CA SER A 219 -35.26 -12.04 -0.92
C SER A 219 -36.00 -11.18 0.12
N ASN A 220 -36.81 -10.23 -0.35
CA ASN A 220 -37.63 -9.37 0.53
C ASN A 220 -38.69 -10.16 1.34
N ASP A 221 -39.08 -11.35 0.87
CA ASP A 221 -39.96 -12.28 1.59
C ASP A 221 -39.20 -13.29 2.46
N GLU A 222 -37.87 -13.18 2.52
CA GLU A 222 -36.94 -13.96 3.36
C GLU A 222 -36.92 -15.48 3.09
N ASN A 223 -37.75 -15.96 2.17
CA ASN A 223 -37.87 -17.37 1.82
C ASN A 223 -36.76 -17.88 0.89
N GLN A 224 -36.05 -16.98 0.22
CA GLN A 224 -35.04 -17.31 -0.78
C GLN A 224 -33.70 -16.62 -0.53
N ILE A 225 -32.63 -17.34 -0.86
CA ILE A 225 -31.27 -16.82 -0.97
C ILE A 225 -30.79 -17.08 -2.40
N VAL A 226 -30.11 -16.11 -3.00
CA VAL A 226 -29.38 -16.28 -4.27
C VAL A 226 -27.89 -16.11 -4.00
N SER A 227 -27.06 -16.97 -4.56
CA SER A 227 -25.61 -16.96 -4.33
C SER A 227 -24.80 -17.10 -5.61
N ALA A 228 -23.76 -16.28 -5.73
CA ALA A 228 -22.76 -16.35 -6.80
C ALA A 228 -21.48 -17.00 -6.28
N SER A 229 -20.85 -17.83 -7.12
CA SER A 229 -19.62 -18.53 -6.76
C SER A 229 -18.56 -18.47 -7.85
N SER A 230 -17.31 -18.60 -7.40
CA SER A 230 -16.14 -18.82 -8.25
C SER A 230 -16.22 -20.13 -9.07
N ASP A 231 -17.17 -21.03 -8.77
CA ASP A 231 -17.48 -22.21 -9.59
C ASP A 231 -18.27 -21.92 -10.88
N GLY A 232 -18.55 -20.65 -11.18
CA GLY A 232 -19.26 -20.21 -12.38
C GLY A 232 -20.78 -20.44 -12.33
N THR A 233 -21.31 -20.91 -11.20
CA THR A 233 -22.74 -21.14 -11.01
C THR A 233 -23.37 -20.09 -10.11
N ILE A 234 -24.63 -19.78 -10.41
CA ILE A 234 -25.51 -19.03 -9.51
C ILE A 234 -26.54 -20.01 -8.98
N LYS A 235 -26.79 -20.02 -7.67
CA LYS A 235 -27.73 -20.95 -7.04
C LYS A 235 -28.83 -20.20 -6.31
N VAL A 236 -30.05 -20.69 -6.50
CA VAL A 236 -31.24 -20.25 -5.76
C VAL A 236 -31.54 -21.31 -4.69
N TRP A 237 -31.77 -20.86 -3.48
CA TRP A 237 -31.98 -21.69 -2.30
C TRP A 237 -33.29 -21.31 -1.63
N SER A 238 -34.04 -22.31 -1.16
CA SER A 238 -35.16 -22.06 -0.24
C SER A 238 -34.66 -22.14 1.19
N VAL A 239 -34.89 -21.08 1.96
CA VAL A 239 -34.53 -21.00 3.39
C VAL A 239 -35.35 -22.00 4.19
N GLY A 240 -36.67 -22.04 4.00
CA GLY A 240 -37.57 -22.98 4.69
C GLY A 240 -37.29 -24.45 4.37
N GLN A 241 -36.94 -24.79 3.12
CA GLN A 241 -36.61 -26.17 2.74
C GLN A 241 -35.12 -26.54 2.94
N GLN A 242 -34.29 -25.58 3.36
CA GLN A 242 -32.83 -25.70 3.54
C GLN A 242 -32.07 -26.38 2.39
N ARG A 243 -32.49 -26.15 1.14
CA ARG A 243 -31.92 -26.80 -0.04
C ARG A 243 -31.83 -25.87 -1.25
N CYS A 244 -30.97 -26.25 -2.19
CA CYS A 244 -30.95 -25.65 -3.53
C CYS A 244 -32.25 -26.03 -4.26
N ILE A 245 -32.90 -25.01 -4.85
CA ILE A 245 -34.11 -25.17 -5.68
C ILE A 245 -33.84 -24.88 -7.15
N GLY A 246 -32.75 -24.18 -7.47
CA GLY A 246 -32.35 -23.87 -8.85
C GLY A 246 -30.85 -23.63 -8.98
N THR A 247 -30.27 -23.97 -10.14
CA THR A 247 -28.87 -23.67 -10.47
C THR A 247 -28.80 -23.13 -11.90
N ILE A 248 -28.31 -21.90 -12.05
CA ILE A 248 -28.10 -21.22 -13.32
C ILE A 248 -26.63 -21.39 -13.71
N LYS A 249 -26.39 -21.77 -14.97
CA LYS A 249 -25.05 -21.98 -15.56
C LYS A 249 -24.94 -21.23 -16.88
N ILE A 250 -24.64 -19.94 -16.79
CA ILE A 250 -24.56 -19.01 -17.93
C ILE A 250 -23.17 -18.37 -18.07
N HIS A 251 -22.48 -18.13 -16.95
CA HIS A 251 -21.11 -17.63 -16.96
C HIS A 251 -20.11 -18.74 -17.33
N SER A 252 -19.05 -18.38 -18.05
CA SER A 252 -17.97 -19.30 -18.42
C SER A 252 -16.88 -19.39 -17.35
N GLU A 253 -16.80 -18.37 -16.49
CA GLU A 253 -15.87 -18.30 -15.35
C GLU A 253 -16.60 -17.91 -14.05
N GLY A 254 -15.84 -17.72 -12.97
CA GLY A 254 -16.38 -17.42 -11.65
C GLY A 254 -17.23 -16.14 -11.59
N VAL A 255 -18.44 -16.27 -11.04
CA VAL A 255 -19.37 -15.17 -10.79
C VAL A 255 -18.97 -14.47 -9.49
N TRP A 256 -18.83 -13.15 -9.52
CA TRP A 256 -18.29 -12.37 -8.40
C TRP A 256 -19.30 -11.43 -7.77
N THR A 257 -20.33 -11.00 -8.50
CA THR A 257 -21.35 -10.09 -7.99
C THR A 257 -22.75 -10.42 -8.47
N LEU A 258 -23.73 -10.07 -7.63
CA LEU A 258 -25.16 -10.13 -7.92
C LEU A 258 -25.85 -8.81 -7.55
N ALA A 259 -26.83 -8.42 -8.35
CA ALA A 259 -27.86 -7.45 -7.96
C ALA A 259 -29.26 -8.02 -8.26
N ALA A 260 -30.31 -7.48 -7.64
CA ALA A 260 -31.70 -7.86 -7.89
C ALA A 260 -32.59 -6.64 -8.16
N ASN A 261 -33.73 -6.85 -8.81
CA ASN A 261 -34.77 -5.83 -8.91
C ASN A 261 -35.57 -5.70 -7.59
N GLU A 262 -36.29 -4.58 -7.40
CA GLU A 262 -37.04 -4.30 -6.15
C GLU A 262 -38.15 -5.34 -5.86
N SER A 263 -38.58 -6.11 -6.87
CA SER A 263 -39.56 -7.19 -6.72
C SER A 263 -38.95 -8.59 -6.48
N PHE A 264 -37.62 -8.70 -6.48
CA PHE A 264 -36.87 -9.97 -6.42
C PHE A 264 -37.34 -11.02 -7.45
N THR A 265 -37.68 -10.58 -8.66
CA THR A 265 -38.08 -11.44 -9.78
C THR A 265 -37.01 -11.60 -10.85
N GLU A 266 -36.06 -10.66 -10.92
CA GLU A 266 -34.93 -10.67 -11.85
C GLU A 266 -33.64 -10.47 -11.05
N ILE A 267 -32.60 -11.21 -11.44
CA ILE A 267 -31.23 -11.02 -10.96
C ILE A 267 -30.33 -10.58 -12.10
N TYR A 268 -29.29 -9.84 -11.73
CA TYR A 268 -28.22 -9.36 -12.59
C TYR A 268 -26.94 -9.97 -12.06
N SER A 269 -26.12 -10.59 -12.92
CA SER A 269 -24.92 -11.28 -12.50
C SER A 269 -23.71 -10.90 -13.35
N GLY A 270 -22.57 -10.75 -12.70
CA GLY A 270 -21.31 -10.37 -13.31
C GLY A 270 -20.11 -11.04 -12.63
N GLY A 271 -19.00 -11.15 -13.34
CA GLY A 271 -17.79 -11.75 -12.78
C GLY A 271 -16.58 -11.70 -13.69
N LYS A 272 -15.77 -12.76 -13.62
CA LYS A 272 -14.45 -12.84 -14.27
C LYS A 272 -14.53 -12.92 -15.80
N ASP A 273 -15.62 -13.43 -16.34
CA ASP A 273 -15.89 -13.53 -17.79
C ASP A 273 -16.39 -12.23 -18.44
N CYS A 274 -16.37 -11.11 -17.70
CA CYS A 274 -16.67 -9.75 -18.16
C CYS A 274 -18.09 -9.53 -18.71
N LYS A 275 -19.02 -10.48 -18.51
CA LYS A 275 -20.40 -10.40 -19.03
C LYS A 275 -21.39 -10.05 -17.91
N VAL A 276 -22.35 -9.18 -18.23
CA VAL A 276 -23.50 -8.92 -17.36
C VAL A 276 -24.73 -9.60 -17.96
N TRP A 277 -25.29 -10.56 -17.21
CA TRP A 277 -26.52 -11.25 -17.58
C TRP A 277 -27.69 -10.82 -16.72
N ARG A 278 -28.86 -10.61 -17.32
CA ARG A 278 -30.16 -10.61 -16.65
C ARG A 278 -30.74 -12.01 -16.68
N THR A 279 -31.19 -12.54 -15.54
CA THR A 279 -31.90 -13.83 -15.46
C THR A 279 -33.20 -13.69 -14.70
N ASN A 280 -34.28 -14.27 -15.20
CA ASN A 280 -35.56 -14.32 -14.50
C ASN A 280 -35.56 -15.43 -13.44
N LEU A 281 -35.94 -15.14 -12.20
CA LEU A 281 -36.00 -16.14 -11.12
C LEU A 281 -37.20 -17.09 -11.23
N ARG A 282 -38.24 -16.73 -12.00
CA ARG A 282 -39.40 -17.61 -12.28
C ARG A 282 -39.11 -18.61 -13.42
N ASP A 283 -38.22 -18.25 -14.34
CA ASP A 283 -37.73 -19.11 -15.41
C ASP A 283 -36.21 -19.00 -15.52
N LEU A 284 -35.52 -19.94 -14.87
CA LEU A 284 -34.06 -20.03 -14.81
C LEU A 284 -33.40 -20.38 -16.16
N THR A 285 -34.18 -20.65 -17.20
CA THR A 285 -33.70 -20.84 -18.59
C THR A 285 -33.72 -19.55 -19.40
N SER A 286 -34.50 -18.55 -18.94
CA SER A 286 -34.59 -17.23 -19.56
C SER A 286 -33.49 -16.31 -19.01
N SER A 287 -32.38 -16.25 -19.75
CA SER A 287 -31.23 -15.38 -19.48
C SER A 287 -30.89 -14.54 -20.71
N GLU A 288 -30.63 -13.26 -20.49
CA GLU A 288 -30.37 -12.25 -21.52
C GLU A 288 -29.03 -11.57 -21.24
N LEU A 289 -28.18 -11.46 -22.25
CA LEU A 289 -26.91 -10.75 -22.17
C LEU A 289 -27.18 -9.25 -22.32
N LEU A 290 -26.94 -8.48 -21.27
CA LEU A 290 -27.15 -7.02 -21.31
C LEU A 290 -25.96 -6.29 -21.93
N LEU A 291 -24.76 -6.66 -21.51
CA LEU A 291 -23.51 -6.07 -21.96
C LEU A 291 -22.32 -7.00 -21.70
N GLU A 292 -21.24 -6.74 -22.43
CA GLU A 292 -19.91 -7.32 -22.26
C GLU A 292 -18.95 -6.15 -22.06
N GLU A 293 -18.20 -6.18 -20.97
CA GLU A 293 -17.23 -5.14 -20.57
C GLU A 293 -15.81 -5.57 -20.97
N ASP A 294 -14.89 -4.62 -21.09
CA ASP A 294 -13.48 -4.93 -21.38
C ASP A 294 -12.77 -5.70 -20.25
N ARG A 295 -13.33 -5.69 -19.04
CA ARG A 295 -12.67 -6.17 -17.81
C ARG A 295 -13.65 -6.85 -16.86
N SER A 296 -13.09 -7.69 -15.99
CA SER A 296 -13.82 -8.44 -14.99
C SER A 296 -14.61 -7.51 -14.04
N ILE A 297 -15.90 -7.81 -13.87
CA ILE A 297 -16.84 -7.01 -13.09
C ILE A 297 -16.66 -7.35 -11.59
N GLN A 298 -16.41 -6.34 -10.76
CA GLN A 298 -16.26 -6.48 -9.30
C GLN A 298 -17.59 -6.36 -8.56
N LYS A 299 -18.42 -5.36 -8.91
CA LYS A 299 -19.72 -5.12 -8.29
C LYS A 299 -20.73 -4.62 -9.32
N ILE A 300 -21.99 -4.98 -9.15
CA ILE A 300 -23.14 -4.37 -9.84
C ILE A 300 -24.04 -3.74 -8.78
N GLU A 301 -24.52 -2.53 -9.02
CA GLU A 301 -25.52 -1.85 -8.18
C GLU A 301 -26.70 -1.39 -9.04
N LYS A 302 -27.93 -1.71 -8.64
CA LYS A 302 -29.13 -1.42 -9.46
C LYS A 302 -29.85 -0.15 -9.00
N VAL A 303 -29.95 0.81 -9.92
CA VAL A 303 -30.73 2.05 -9.77
C VAL A 303 -32.06 1.94 -10.54
N LYS A 304 -33.08 2.72 -10.18
CA LYS A 304 -34.41 2.65 -10.83
C LYS A 304 -34.42 2.96 -12.34
N ARG A 305 -33.39 3.63 -12.86
CA ARG A 305 -33.23 3.97 -14.29
C ARG A 305 -32.05 3.26 -14.98
N TYR A 306 -31.05 2.78 -14.23
CA TYR A 306 -29.76 2.33 -14.77
C TYR A 306 -29.19 1.16 -13.95
N ASN A 307 -28.37 0.31 -14.57
CA ASN A 307 -27.50 -0.64 -13.85
C ASN A 307 -26.07 -0.07 -13.80
N LEU A 308 -25.51 0.15 -12.61
CA LEU A 308 -24.13 0.63 -12.44
C LEU A 308 -23.17 -0.57 -12.35
N THR A 309 -22.10 -0.57 -13.14
CA THR A 309 -21.02 -1.58 -13.08
C THR A 309 -19.75 -1.00 -12.43
N GLY A 310 -19.10 -1.79 -11.57
CA GLY A 310 -17.83 -1.46 -10.93
C GLY A 310 -16.73 -2.42 -11.40
N MET A 311 -15.59 -1.88 -11.85
CA MET A 311 -14.59 -2.63 -12.63
C MET A 311 -13.18 -2.70 -12.00
N ASN A 312 -12.42 -3.72 -12.44
CA ASN A 312 -10.96 -3.73 -12.37
C ASN A 312 -10.33 -2.95 -13.53
N SER A 313 -9.88 -1.71 -13.31
CA SER A 313 -9.11 -0.95 -14.33
C SER A 313 -8.38 0.27 -13.70
N PRO A 314 -7.55 1.02 -14.45
CA PRO A 314 -7.24 0.94 -15.89
C PRO A 314 -5.85 0.29 -16.15
N VAL A 315 -5.21 0.21 -17.34
CA VAL A 315 -5.44 0.60 -18.77
C VAL A 315 -4.65 -0.41 -19.66
N ILE A 316 -4.88 -0.44 -20.99
CA ILE A 316 -3.97 -0.41 -22.17
C ILE A 316 -4.95 -0.58 -23.38
N GLU A 317 -4.98 0.30 -24.40
CA GLU A 317 -4.33 0.16 -25.75
C GLU A 317 -4.18 1.52 -26.51
N ASN A 318 -3.83 1.52 -27.81
CA ASN A 318 -3.28 2.67 -28.55
C ASN A 318 -3.99 3.05 -29.89
N ALA A 319 -4.21 4.36 -30.07
CA ALA A 319 -3.93 5.18 -31.26
C ALA A 319 -4.79 5.16 -32.56
N ALA A 320 -5.46 6.31 -32.79
CA ALA A 320 -5.25 7.27 -33.90
C ALA A 320 -6.16 7.33 -35.16
N GLN A 321 -6.41 8.60 -35.56
CA GLN A 321 -6.92 9.16 -36.82
C GLN A 321 -8.43 9.18 -37.15
N SER A 322 -9.04 10.35 -36.87
CA SER A 322 -9.58 11.27 -37.89
C SER A 322 -10.25 10.67 -39.14
N ASN A 323 -11.55 10.87 -39.30
CA ASN A 323 -12.11 11.77 -40.34
C ASN A 323 -13.63 12.00 -40.18
N ASP A 324 -14.10 13.05 -40.85
CA ASP A 324 -15.41 13.71 -40.69
C ASP A 324 -16.69 12.91 -41.03
N ILE A 325 -17.75 13.24 -40.27
CA ILE A 325 -19.13 13.57 -40.68
C ILE A 325 -19.91 12.57 -41.57
N LYS A 326 -21.09 12.13 -41.07
CA LYS A 326 -22.38 12.31 -41.78
C LYS A 326 -23.63 12.08 -40.90
N ARG A 327 -24.55 13.05 -40.93
CA ARG A 327 -25.99 12.82 -40.72
C ARG A 327 -26.59 12.17 -41.98
N ASP A 328 -27.69 11.46 -41.84
CA ASP A 328 -28.91 11.86 -42.58
C ASP A 328 -30.20 11.45 -41.83
N LYS A 329 -31.35 11.94 -42.31
CA LYS A 329 -32.67 11.93 -41.65
C LYS A 329 -33.66 10.88 -42.17
N ASP A 330 -34.65 10.60 -41.31
CA ASP A 330 -36.08 10.33 -41.55
C ASP A 330 -36.52 9.45 -42.75
N VAL A 331 -37.13 8.29 -42.46
CA VAL A 331 -38.52 7.82 -42.79
C VAL A 331 -38.69 6.49 -42.01
N GLY A 332 -39.78 6.10 -41.34
CA GLY A 332 -41.08 6.74 -41.08
C GLY A 332 -42.14 5.68 -40.71
N ASP A 333 -42.82 5.88 -39.58
CA ASP A 333 -44.09 5.24 -39.13
C ASP A 333 -44.11 3.72 -38.78
N GLY A 334 -44.98 3.34 -37.82
CA GLY A 334 -45.30 1.93 -37.50
C GLY A 334 -45.10 1.45 -36.04
N ALA A 335 -46.04 1.79 -35.16
CA ALA A 335 -46.09 1.48 -33.73
C ALA A 335 -45.66 0.07 -33.25
N CYS A 336 -44.78 0.02 -32.24
CA CYS A 336 -44.86 -0.92 -31.11
C CYS A 336 -44.08 -0.36 -29.90
N GLU A 337 -44.75 -0.03 -28.79
CA GLU A 337 -44.10 0.51 -27.59
C GLU A 337 -43.35 -0.59 -26.82
N THR A 338 -42.05 -0.75 -27.09
CA THR A 338 -41.15 -1.58 -26.28
C THR A 338 -40.45 -0.72 -25.22
N HIS A 339 -40.65 -1.02 -23.94
CA HIS A 339 -39.94 -0.34 -22.85
C HIS A 339 -38.43 -0.56 -22.94
N ASN A 340 -37.69 0.54 -23.12
CA ASN A 340 -36.22 0.53 -23.20
C ASN A 340 -35.60 0.04 -21.87
N ASN A 341 -34.74 -0.98 -21.97
CA ASN A 341 -33.78 -1.30 -20.91
C ASN A 341 -32.54 -0.42 -21.15
N ILE A 342 -32.19 0.41 -20.16
CA ILE A 342 -31.15 1.44 -20.27
C ILE A 342 -30.05 1.11 -19.23
N SER A 343 -28.76 1.31 -19.58
CA SER A 343 -27.63 0.76 -18.81
C SER A 343 -26.40 1.66 -18.89
N SER A 344 -25.97 2.18 -17.74
CA SER A 344 -24.70 2.90 -17.66
C SER A 344 -23.51 1.94 -17.74
N LYS A 345 -22.50 2.33 -18.52
CA LYS A 345 -21.21 1.64 -18.63
C LYS A 345 -20.09 2.57 -18.21
N LEU A 346 -18.91 2.04 -17.90
CA LEU A 346 -17.69 2.83 -17.75
C LEU A 346 -16.80 2.63 -18.99
N VAL A 347 -17.07 3.37 -20.08
CA VAL A 347 -16.34 3.23 -21.36
C VAL A 347 -15.57 4.49 -21.71
N ASN A 348 -14.31 4.33 -22.11
CA ASN A 348 -13.59 5.32 -22.91
C ASN A 348 -13.77 4.96 -24.40
N ASN A 349 -14.39 5.84 -25.19
CA ASN A 349 -14.54 5.72 -26.65
C ASN A 349 -13.15 5.45 -27.31
N ASP A 350 -12.92 4.29 -27.97
CA ASP A 350 -13.29 3.84 -29.34
C ASP A 350 -12.26 4.28 -30.43
N ILE A 351 -11.90 3.55 -31.52
CA ILE A 351 -12.31 2.23 -32.09
C ILE A 351 -11.25 1.67 -33.12
N THR A 352 -11.37 0.37 -33.49
CA THR A 352 -10.76 -0.56 -34.52
C THR A 352 -9.94 -0.07 -35.78
N GLN A 353 -9.29 -0.86 -36.69
CA GLN A 353 -9.43 -2.26 -37.23
C GLN A 353 -8.13 -2.67 -38.03
N HIS A 354 -7.73 -3.94 -38.32
CA HIS A 354 -8.19 -4.79 -39.47
C HIS A 354 -7.56 -6.22 -39.52
N TYR A 355 -8.41 -7.22 -39.84
CA TYR A 355 -8.27 -8.52 -40.55
C TYR A 355 -6.93 -9.12 -41.06
N PHE A 356 -6.81 -10.47 -41.00
CA PHE A 356 -6.77 -11.35 -42.20
C PHE A 356 -7.20 -12.82 -41.89
N HIS A 357 -7.57 -13.57 -42.95
CA HIS A 357 -8.16 -14.93 -42.98
C HIS A 357 -7.17 -16.09 -42.76
N ASP A 358 -7.66 -17.28 -42.32
CA ASP A 358 -7.85 -18.44 -43.22
C ASP A 358 -8.69 -19.60 -42.64
N GLU A 359 -9.21 -20.45 -43.53
CA GLU A 359 -10.22 -21.51 -43.26
C GLU A 359 -9.60 -22.90 -42.91
N THR A 360 -10.31 -23.76 -42.15
CA THR A 360 -10.83 -25.08 -42.63
C THR A 360 -11.44 -26.02 -41.54
N SER A 361 -12.56 -26.67 -41.92
CA SER A 361 -13.10 -28.00 -41.52
C SER A 361 -13.45 -28.37 -40.04
N LEU A 362 -14.76 -28.26 -39.74
CA LEU A 362 -15.74 -29.35 -39.40
C LEU A 362 -15.68 -30.24 -38.13
N THR A 363 -16.89 -30.62 -37.68
CA THR A 363 -17.34 -31.61 -36.65
C THR A 363 -17.32 -31.16 -35.16
N ASP A 364 -18.36 -31.40 -34.33
CA ASP A 364 -19.79 -31.64 -34.60
C ASP A 364 -20.68 -31.45 -33.32
N TYR A 365 -22.00 -31.33 -33.49
CA TYR A 365 -23.11 -31.48 -32.50
C TYR A 365 -23.23 -30.62 -31.19
N THR A 366 -24.20 -29.69 -31.26
CA THR A 366 -25.27 -29.37 -30.27
C THR A 366 -24.95 -28.96 -28.82
N ASP A 367 -25.17 -27.67 -28.51
CA ASP A 367 -26.42 -27.25 -27.85
C ASP A 367 -26.75 -25.78 -28.21
N ALA A 368 -27.86 -25.55 -28.91
CA ALA A 368 -28.15 -24.27 -29.58
C ALA A 368 -28.82 -23.24 -28.66
N ARG A 369 -28.09 -22.79 -27.63
CA ARG A 369 -28.46 -21.56 -26.92
C ARG A 369 -28.41 -20.40 -27.93
N LYS A 370 -29.53 -19.68 -28.08
CA LYS A 370 -29.56 -18.41 -28.82
C LYS A 370 -28.75 -17.38 -28.03
N PHE A 371 -27.45 -17.34 -28.24
CA PHE A 371 -26.60 -16.23 -27.82
C PHE A 371 -27.02 -14.99 -28.63
N LEU A 372 -27.95 -14.22 -28.08
CA LEU A 372 -28.22 -12.87 -28.56
C LEU A 372 -26.92 -12.08 -28.44
N GLN A 373 -26.46 -11.55 -29.57
CA GLN A 373 -25.31 -10.65 -29.63
C GLN A 373 -25.61 -9.46 -28.72
N ALA A 374 -24.67 -9.10 -27.84
CA ALA A 374 -24.88 -8.02 -26.88
C ALA A 374 -25.28 -6.73 -27.61
N PRO A 375 -26.34 -6.02 -27.17
CA PRO A 375 -26.70 -4.76 -27.80
C PRO A 375 -25.57 -3.75 -27.54
N ASN A 376 -24.97 -3.22 -28.61
CA ASN A 376 -23.92 -2.19 -28.55
C ASN A 376 -24.52 -0.82 -28.19
N VAL A 377 -25.10 -0.73 -27.00
CA VAL A 377 -25.57 0.53 -26.41
C VAL A 377 -24.39 1.19 -25.70
N PRO A 378 -24.13 2.50 -25.91
CA PRO A 378 -23.11 3.24 -25.18
C PRO A 378 -23.48 3.42 -23.70
N ALA A 379 -22.58 3.98 -22.90
CA ALA A 379 -22.85 4.36 -21.53
C ALA A 379 -23.85 5.53 -21.44
N ASP A 380 -24.73 5.53 -20.44
CA ASP A 380 -25.44 6.77 -20.04
C ASP A 380 -24.58 7.70 -19.16
N ILE A 381 -23.67 7.14 -18.36
CA ILE A 381 -22.80 7.84 -17.38
C ILE A 381 -21.46 7.10 -17.22
N VAL A 382 -20.34 7.79 -17.46
CA VAL A 382 -18.96 7.33 -17.37
C VAL A 382 -18.17 8.15 -16.33
N ILE A 383 -17.61 7.47 -15.32
CA ILE A 383 -16.62 8.05 -14.40
C ILE A 383 -15.22 7.60 -14.79
N ARG A 384 -14.46 8.50 -15.42
CA ARG A 384 -13.10 8.22 -15.87
C ARG A 384 -12.14 8.03 -14.67
N GLY A 385 -11.39 6.93 -14.67
CA GLY A 385 -10.31 6.68 -13.71
C GLY A 385 -9.04 7.51 -13.98
N ALA A 386 -8.09 7.48 -13.06
CA ALA A 386 -6.73 7.99 -13.24
C ALA A 386 -5.72 6.85 -13.42
N PRO A 387 -4.56 7.10 -14.05
CA PRO A 387 -3.54 6.08 -14.24
C PRO A 387 -2.99 5.57 -12.90
N SER A 388 -2.92 4.24 -12.76
CA SER A 388 -2.29 3.57 -11.61
C SER A 388 -0.80 3.36 -11.88
N ILE A 389 0.06 3.60 -10.89
CA ILE A 389 1.45 3.14 -10.96
C ILE A 389 1.48 1.61 -10.80
N ARG A 390 2.09 0.89 -11.76
CA ARG A 390 2.16 -0.59 -11.75
C ARG A 390 3.56 -1.14 -11.56
N THR A 391 4.56 -0.41 -12.04
CA THR A 391 5.96 -0.84 -11.93
C THR A 391 6.84 0.35 -11.54
N HIS A 392 7.89 0.08 -10.77
CA HIS A 392 8.87 1.06 -10.33
C HIS A 392 10.28 0.52 -10.50
N PHE A 393 11.25 1.42 -10.58
CA PHE A 393 12.68 1.12 -10.56
C PHE A 393 13.37 2.18 -9.70
N VAL A 394 13.97 1.76 -8.59
CA VAL A 394 14.76 2.65 -7.72
C VAL A 394 16.15 2.82 -8.34
N LEU A 395 16.54 4.06 -8.61
CA LEU A 395 17.84 4.37 -9.22
C LEU A 395 19.00 4.17 -8.24
N ASN A 396 20.22 4.03 -8.77
CA ASN A 396 21.41 3.70 -7.98
C ASN A 396 21.74 4.71 -6.86
N ASP A 397 21.30 5.96 -7.01
CA ASP A 397 21.46 6.99 -5.98
C ASP A 397 20.50 6.81 -4.80
N ARG A 398 19.57 5.85 -4.86
CA ARG A 398 18.55 5.56 -3.84
C ARG A 398 17.79 6.81 -3.39
N ARG A 399 17.56 7.72 -4.33
CA ARG A 399 16.77 8.94 -4.11
C ARG A 399 15.69 9.08 -5.17
N HIS A 400 16.04 8.78 -6.41
CA HIS A 400 15.10 8.88 -7.53
C HIS A 400 14.45 7.54 -7.85
N ILE A 401 13.16 7.59 -8.18
CA ILE A 401 12.38 6.42 -8.61
C ILE A 401 11.84 6.72 -10.00
N VAL A 402 12.10 5.82 -10.95
CA VAL A 402 11.38 5.79 -12.23
C VAL A 402 10.14 4.94 -12.04
N THR A 403 8.97 5.42 -12.44
CA THR A 403 7.72 4.64 -12.39
C THR A 403 7.14 4.52 -13.78
N LYS A 404 6.48 3.40 -14.07
CA LYS A 404 5.62 3.27 -15.25
C LYS A 404 4.19 2.97 -14.81
N ASP A 405 3.27 3.80 -15.29
CA ASP A 405 1.84 3.68 -15.02
C ASP A 405 1.14 2.72 -15.99
N THR A 406 -0.17 2.61 -15.84
CA THR A 406 -1.07 1.82 -16.66
C THR A 406 -1.19 2.30 -18.11
N GLU A 407 -1.13 3.62 -18.36
CA GLU A 407 -1.18 4.18 -19.72
C GLU A 407 0.15 4.01 -20.48
N ASN A 408 1.15 3.43 -19.80
CA ASN A 408 2.56 3.35 -20.19
C ASN A 408 3.32 4.67 -20.05
N ASN A 409 2.79 5.68 -19.37
CA ASN A 409 3.55 6.89 -19.08
C ASN A 409 4.68 6.55 -18.09
N VAL A 410 5.87 7.09 -18.36
CA VAL A 410 7.04 6.96 -17.51
C VAL A 410 7.32 8.29 -16.82
N ASP A 411 7.32 8.26 -15.50
CA ASP A 411 7.58 9.42 -14.63
C ASP A 411 8.82 9.19 -13.77
N VAL A 412 9.46 10.28 -13.34
CA VAL A 412 10.60 10.26 -12.42
C VAL A 412 10.27 11.10 -11.19
N TRP A 413 10.47 10.51 -10.02
CA TRP A 413 10.12 11.07 -8.71
C TRP A 413 11.39 11.23 -7.87
N ASP A 414 11.40 12.23 -6.98
CA ASP A 414 12.42 12.40 -5.95
C ASP A 414 11.80 12.13 -4.59
N VAL A 415 12.28 11.06 -3.93
CA VAL A 415 11.77 10.63 -2.62
C VAL A 415 12.07 11.67 -1.54
N LEU A 416 13.25 12.30 -1.56
CA LEU A 416 13.62 13.29 -0.53
C LEU A 416 12.80 14.58 -0.60
N GLN A 417 12.25 14.90 -1.77
CA GLN A 417 11.37 16.05 -1.98
C GLN A 417 9.88 15.67 -2.01
N GLY A 418 9.55 14.38 -1.91
CA GLY A 418 8.16 13.90 -1.91
C GLY A 418 7.36 14.29 -3.16
N ARG A 419 7.99 14.41 -4.34
CA ARG A 419 7.31 14.94 -5.55
C ARG A 419 7.79 14.34 -6.86
N LYS A 420 6.97 14.49 -7.89
CA LYS A 420 7.33 14.23 -9.30
C LYS A 420 8.32 15.30 -9.78
N VAL A 421 9.37 14.88 -10.47
CA VAL A 421 10.44 15.76 -11.00
C VAL A 421 10.38 15.86 -12.53
N ALA A 422 10.01 14.79 -13.21
CA ALA A 422 9.86 14.78 -14.67
C ALA A 422 8.79 13.77 -15.12
N SER A 423 8.15 14.08 -16.24
CA SER A 423 7.33 13.12 -17.00
C SER A 423 7.92 12.93 -18.40
N TYR A 424 7.89 11.70 -18.89
CA TYR A 424 8.44 11.31 -20.18
C TYR A 424 7.37 10.75 -21.14
N GLY A 425 6.10 10.69 -20.72
CA GLY A 425 5.03 10.05 -21.50
C GLY A 425 5.34 8.59 -21.82
N LYS A 426 4.83 8.09 -22.96
CA LYS A 426 4.92 6.67 -23.40
C LYS A 426 6.32 6.22 -23.86
N LYS A 427 7.39 6.60 -23.15
CA LYS A 427 8.77 6.17 -23.42
C LYS A 427 9.09 4.81 -22.80
N SER A 428 10.22 4.21 -23.21
CA SER A 428 10.72 3.02 -22.54
C SER A 428 11.26 3.36 -21.15
N MET A 429 10.84 2.61 -20.15
CA MET A 429 11.34 2.73 -18.77
C MET A 429 12.85 2.48 -18.68
N SER A 430 13.40 1.61 -19.53
CA SER A 430 14.84 1.35 -19.59
C SER A 430 15.65 2.52 -20.16
N GLU A 431 15.13 3.22 -21.17
CA GLU A 431 15.74 4.44 -21.74
C GLU A 431 15.85 5.53 -20.66
N VAL A 432 14.76 5.79 -19.95
CA VAL A 432 14.72 6.76 -18.85
C VAL A 432 15.67 6.34 -17.72
N THR A 433 15.65 5.06 -17.32
CA THR A 433 16.57 4.53 -16.29
C THR A 433 18.03 4.71 -16.69
N SER A 434 18.39 4.45 -17.95
CA SER A 434 19.74 4.68 -18.46
C SER A 434 20.13 6.17 -18.49
N LYS A 435 19.19 7.07 -18.82
CA LYS A 435 19.42 8.53 -18.79
C LYS A 435 19.76 9.06 -17.39
N TYR A 436 19.14 8.50 -16.34
CA TYR A 436 19.39 8.88 -14.95
C TYR A 436 20.44 8.00 -14.25
N TYR A 437 21.12 7.10 -14.97
CA TYR A 437 22.14 6.24 -14.39
C TYR A 437 23.32 7.06 -13.84
N LYS A 438 23.58 6.90 -12.54
CA LYS A 438 24.79 7.41 -11.87
C LYS A 438 25.67 6.22 -11.47
N LYS A 439 26.98 6.35 -11.66
CA LYS A 439 27.99 5.37 -11.22
C LYS A 439 28.34 5.58 -9.74
N VAL A 440 27.32 5.47 -8.88
CA VAL A 440 27.39 5.61 -7.42
C VAL A 440 26.67 4.42 -6.80
N PHE A 441 27.13 3.92 -5.65
CA PHE A 441 26.42 2.91 -4.87
C PHE A 441 25.90 3.55 -3.59
N VAL A 442 24.58 3.70 -3.48
CA VAL A 442 23.91 4.04 -2.22
C VAL A 442 23.15 2.78 -1.72
N PRO A 443 23.23 2.44 -0.42
CA PRO A 443 22.39 1.39 0.19
C PRO A 443 20.91 1.75 0.15
N SER A 444 20.03 0.75 0.10
CA SER A 444 18.60 0.99 0.35
C SER A 444 18.38 1.53 1.76
N TRP A 445 17.43 2.43 1.89
CA TRP A 445 16.97 3.02 3.16
C TRP A 445 15.43 3.17 3.21
N PHE A 446 14.76 2.63 2.20
CA PHE A 446 13.32 2.50 2.10
C PHE A 446 13.00 1.30 1.20
N SER A 447 11.74 0.86 1.27
CA SER A 447 11.10 0.02 0.25
C SER A 447 9.91 0.75 -0.38
N VAL A 448 9.37 0.21 -1.48
CA VAL A 448 8.30 0.82 -2.26
C VAL A 448 7.13 -0.13 -2.37
N ASP A 449 5.94 0.31 -1.96
CA ASP A 449 4.67 -0.36 -2.22
C ASP A 449 3.87 0.42 -3.28
N LEU A 450 3.19 -0.32 -4.15
CA LEU A 450 2.32 0.17 -5.22
C LEU A 450 0.87 -0.37 -5.09
N LYS A 451 0.53 -1.03 -3.98
CA LYS A 451 -0.78 -1.67 -3.74
C LYS A 451 -1.99 -0.76 -3.99
N LEU A 452 -1.84 0.53 -3.73
CA LEU A 452 -2.89 1.54 -3.92
C LEU A 452 -2.92 2.18 -5.32
N GLY A 453 -2.03 1.77 -6.24
CA GLY A 453 -1.83 2.44 -7.52
C GLY A 453 -1.11 3.79 -7.42
N MET A 454 -0.61 4.14 -6.23
CA MET A 454 0.17 5.35 -5.92
C MET A 454 1.55 4.95 -5.39
N LEU A 455 2.49 5.89 -5.36
CA LEU A 455 3.86 5.65 -4.91
C LEU A 455 3.94 5.72 -3.38
N GLN A 456 3.93 4.57 -2.69
CA GLN A 456 4.09 4.53 -1.24
C GLN A 456 5.53 4.13 -0.88
N ILE A 457 6.17 4.94 -0.04
CA ILE A 457 7.51 4.74 0.49
C ILE A 457 7.37 4.18 1.91
N VAL A 458 8.01 3.04 2.20
CA VAL A 458 7.95 2.39 3.53
C VAL A 458 9.32 2.47 4.18
N LEU A 459 9.35 2.95 5.42
CA LEU A 459 10.54 3.18 6.24
C LEU A 459 10.58 2.22 7.42
N GLU A 460 11.69 1.49 7.57
CA GLU A 460 11.92 0.53 8.66
C GLU A 460 13.18 0.86 9.47
N GLU A 461 13.19 0.45 10.74
CA GLU A 461 14.32 0.60 11.67
C GLU A 461 15.65 0.07 11.13
N GLY A 462 15.59 -1.00 10.32
CA GLY A 462 16.77 -1.76 9.91
C GLY A 462 17.63 -1.08 8.85
N ASP A 463 17.04 -0.22 8.01
CA ASP A 463 17.72 0.35 6.83
C ASP A 463 17.58 1.87 6.69
N ILE A 464 16.60 2.54 7.32
CA ILE A 464 16.37 3.98 7.15
C ILE A 464 17.63 4.85 7.33
N PHE A 465 18.50 4.53 8.29
CA PHE A 465 19.74 5.28 8.52
C PHE A 465 20.97 4.74 7.76
N ALA A 466 20.82 3.84 6.79
CA ALA A 466 21.94 3.25 6.06
C ALA A 466 22.54 4.18 4.99
N ALA A 467 21.73 5.02 4.34
CA ALA A 467 22.13 5.83 3.19
C ALA A 467 22.89 7.11 3.57
N TRP A 468 24.19 6.97 3.80
CA TRP A 468 25.15 8.08 3.93
C TRP A 468 25.78 8.44 2.58
N VAL A 469 25.76 9.72 2.23
CA VAL A 469 26.20 10.27 0.94
C VAL A 469 26.94 11.59 1.19
N SER A 470 27.84 12.02 0.29
CA SER A 470 28.44 13.37 0.41
C SER A 470 27.44 14.46 0.01
N ALA A 471 27.58 15.65 0.59
CA ALA A 471 26.74 16.80 0.24
C ALA A 471 26.77 17.11 -1.26
N LYS A 472 27.95 16.99 -1.88
CA LYS A 472 28.14 17.14 -3.33
C LYS A 472 27.32 16.15 -4.16
N GLU A 473 27.36 14.87 -3.83
CA GLU A 473 26.60 13.83 -4.56
C GLU A 473 25.09 13.92 -4.32
N ALA A 474 24.70 14.39 -3.13
CA ALA A 474 23.33 14.69 -2.78
C ALA A 474 22.79 15.98 -3.44
N GLY A 475 23.65 16.79 -4.06
CA GLY A 475 23.28 18.04 -4.72
C GLY A 475 23.04 19.21 -3.77
N PHE A 476 23.63 19.19 -2.57
CA PHE A 476 23.61 20.31 -1.62
C PHE A 476 24.79 21.24 -1.90
N SER A 477 24.50 22.49 -2.31
CA SER A 477 25.48 23.56 -2.55
C SER A 477 25.68 24.47 -1.34
N ASP A 478 24.74 24.43 -0.41
CA ASP A 478 24.66 25.10 0.89
C ASP A 478 25.62 24.55 1.96
N ARG A 479 26.40 23.51 1.62
CA ARG A 479 27.24 22.76 2.57
C ARG A 479 28.62 22.48 1.96
N PRO A 480 29.69 22.33 2.77
CA PRO A 480 30.97 21.88 2.26
C PRO A 480 30.84 20.56 1.48
N PRO A 481 31.44 20.42 0.28
CA PRO A 481 31.22 19.27 -0.61
C PRO A 481 31.42 17.88 0.04
N GLU A 482 32.34 17.80 1.00
CA GLU A 482 32.75 16.57 1.70
C GLU A 482 31.87 16.24 2.93
N THR A 483 31.00 17.16 3.36
CA THR A 483 30.10 16.94 4.51
C THR A 483 29.20 15.73 4.25
N LYS A 484 29.24 14.75 5.15
CA LYS A 484 28.41 13.54 5.04
C LYS A 484 27.01 13.80 5.56
N VAL A 485 26.03 13.48 4.72
CA VAL A 485 24.59 13.60 5.00
C VAL A 485 23.94 12.23 4.97
N ASN A 486 22.84 12.06 5.70
CA ASN A 486 22.06 10.83 5.73
C ASN A 486 20.66 11.07 5.17
N TYR A 487 20.25 10.27 4.18
CA TYR A 487 19.00 10.49 3.46
C TYR A 487 17.76 10.21 4.33
N GLY A 488 17.74 9.11 5.08
CA GLY A 488 16.63 8.82 5.99
C GLY A 488 16.49 9.83 7.13
N ALA A 489 17.61 10.31 7.67
CA ALA A 489 17.63 11.41 8.64
C ALA A 489 16.99 12.69 8.09
N ILE A 490 17.40 13.13 6.88
CA ILE A 490 16.84 14.30 6.21
C ILE A 490 15.34 14.10 5.96
N PHE A 491 14.94 12.96 5.40
CA PHE A 491 13.55 12.69 5.07
C PHE A 491 12.67 12.67 6.33
N LEU A 492 13.11 12.00 7.39
CA LEU A 492 12.38 11.91 8.66
C LEU A 492 12.27 13.28 9.36
N LYS A 493 13.31 14.12 9.30
CA LYS A 493 13.22 15.52 9.76
C LYS A 493 12.24 16.36 8.93
N SER A 494 12.14 16.09 7.63
CA SER A 494 11.19 16.79 6.73
C SER A 494 9.74 16.39 7.00
N LEU A 495 9.50 15.10 7.27
CA LEU A 495 8.16 14.57 7.61
C LEU A 495 7.64 15.16 8.92
N PHE A 496 8.51 15.32 9.93
CA PHE A 496 8.16 15.81 11.26
C PHE A 496 8.67 17.23 11.52
N GLU A 497 8.75 18.09 10.49
CA GLU A 497 9.14 19.50 10.60
C GLU A 497 8.24 20.27 11.58
N GLU A 498 6.93 19.98 11.53
CA GLU A 498 5.95 20.64 12.39
C GLU A 498 5.87 20.05 13.81
N TRP A 499 6.52 18.90 14.09
CA TRP A 499 6.53 18.28 15.42
C TRP A 499 7.05 19.23 16.52
N PRO A 500 6.27 19.55 17.57
CA PRO A 500 6.66 20.54 18.57
C PRO A 500 7.94 20.19 19.34
N ASN A 501 8.19 18.90 19.58
CA ASN A 501 9.36 18.43 20.31
C ASN A 501 10.57 18.16 19.40
N SER A 502 10.55 18.58 18.13
CA SER A 502 11.64 18.27 17.18
C SER A 502 12.94 18.94 17.61
N TYR A 503 14.00 18.14 17.76
CA TYR A 503 15.34 18.63 18.09
C TYR A 503 15.78 19.74 17.12
N GLY A 504 16.23 20.87 17.67
CA GLY A 504 16.60 22.08 16.91
C GLY A 504 15.52 23.16 16.81
N LYS A 505 14.23 22.84 17.08
CA LYS A 505 13.13 23.82 16.98
C LYS A 505 13.18 24.88 18.09
N ASN A 506 13.77 24.54 19.24
CA ASN A 506 13.92 25.42 20.43
C ASN A 506 15.30 26.08 20.57
N GLY A 507 16.18 25.98 19.57
CA GLY A 507 17.51 26.62 19.59
C GLY A 507 18.63 25.82 20.28
N ASP A 508 18.42 24.55 20.61
CA ASP A 508 19.40 23.67 21.30
C ASP A 508 20.64 23.24 20.48
N VAL A 509 20.90 23.84 19.31
CA VAL A 509 21.99 23.43 18.41
C VAL A 509 23.33 23.93 18.96
N ARG A 510 24.24 22.99 19.27
CA ARG A 510 25.54 23.31 19.90
C ARG A 510 26.72 23.37 18.93
N ASP A 511 26.64 22.68 17.79
CA ASP A 511 27.70 22.60 16.79
C ASP A 511 27.19 22.84 15.36
N GLU A 512 27.99 23.54 14.54
CA GLU A 512 27.68 23.78 13.11
C GLU A 512 27.52 22.46 12.32
N ALA A 513 28.31 21.43 12.64
CA ALA A 513 28.21 20.12 12.00
C ALA A 513 26.87 19.40 12.32
N GLU A 514 26.33 19.59 13.53
CA GLU A 514 25.03 19.06 13.93
C GLU A 514 23.87 19.84 13.28
N SER A 515 24.04 21.15 13.04
CA SER A 515 23.03 22.00 12.40
C SER A 515 22.57 21.43 11.04
N PHE A 516 23.49 20.89 10.24
CA PHE A 516 23.22 20.30 8.93
C PHE A 516 22.41 18.99 9.00
N GLN A 517 22.46 18.26 10.11
CA GLN A 517 21.65 17.07 10.33
C GLN A 517 20.33 17.40 11.05
N THR A 518 20.30 18.55 11.73
CA THR A 518 19.15 19.05 12.49
C THR A 518 18.08 19.66 11.59
N TYR A 519 18.48 20.46 10.59
CA TYR A 519 17.57 21.10 9.65
C TYR A 519 17.53 20.34 8.31
N SER A 520 16.32 20.00 7.87
CA SER A 520 16.12 19.52 6.50
C SER A 520 16.22 20.70 5.52
N PRO A 521 16.95 20.53 4.39
CA PRO A 521 16.92 21.49 3.28
C PRO A 521 15.65 21.35 2.41
N TYR A 522 14.76 20.40 2.69
CA TYR A 522 13.53 20.16 1.94
C TYR A 522 12.29 20.31 2.82
N LYS A 523 11.37 21.17 2.38
CA LYS A 523 10.00 21.22 2.89
C LYS A 523 9.13 20.32 2.03
N LEU A 524 8.55 19.29 2.64
CA LEU A 524 7.64 18.37 1.95
C LEU A 524 6.26 19.00 1.75
N PRO A 525 5.53 18.65 0.67
CA PRO A 525 4.14 19.04 0.51
C PRO A 525 3.28 18.63 1.71
N SER A 526 2.58 19.58 2.31
CA SER A 526 1.95 19.42 3.63
C SER A 526 0.75 18.46 3.67
N TYR A 527 0.16 18.16 2.51
CA TYR A 527 -0.93 17.19 2.33
C TYR A 527 -0.46 15.73 2.24
N ILE A 528 0.85 15.45 2.26
CA ILE A 528 1.35 14.08 2.14
C ILE A 528 0.89 13.26 3.36
N PRO A 529 0.20 12.12 3.16
CA PRO A 529 -0.25 11.28 4.26
C PRO A 529 0.88 10.37 4.77
N ILE A 530 1.05 10.38 6.09
CA ILE A 530 1.88 9.48 6.88
C ILE A 530 0.97 8.43 7.51
N ILE A 531 1.39 7.17 7.44
CA ILE A 531 0.69 6.01 7.98
C ILE A 531 1.63 5.26 8.91
N LEU A 532 1.26 5.13 10.19
CA LEU A 532 1.92 4.21 11.12
C LEU A 532 1.25 2.85 11.01
N SER A 533 2.04 1.79 10.79
CA SER A 533 1.52 0.42 10.73
C SER A 533 2.41 -0.56 11.48
N GLU A 534 1.81 -1.62 12.03
CA GLU A 534 2.56 -2.78 12.51
C GLU A 534 3.22 -3.49 11.32
N SER A 535 4.40 -4.10 11.51
CA SER A 535 5.28 -4.66 10.47
C SER A 535 4.69 -5.78 9.57
N TYR A 536 3.43 -6.19 9.79
CA TYR A 536 2.69 -7.09 8.91
C TYR A 536 1.54 -6.37 8.16
N GLY A 537 1.57 -5.04 8.13
CA GLY A 537 0.67 -4.19 7.34
C GLY A 537 -0.58 -3.68 8.08
N LYS A 538 -0.81 -4.03 9.35
CA LYS A 538 -1.98 -3.53 10.10
C LYS A 538 -1.80 -2.05 10.48
N PRO A 539 -2.61 -1.10 9.98
CA PRO A 539 -2.43 0.30 10.29
C PRO A 539 -2.96 0.67 11.67
N ILE A 540 -2.16 1.48 12.35
CA ILE A 540 -2.41 2.01 13.68
C ILE A 540 -3.06 3.39 13.51
N PHE A 541 -2.39 4.28 12.78
CA PHE A 541 -2.72 5.70 12.70
C PHE A 541 -2.40 6.26 11.30
N LYS A 542 -3.12 7.29 10.87
CA LYS A 542 -2.92 8.02 9.61
C LYS A 542 -3.21 9.50 9.86
N CYS A 543 -2.32 10.37 9.38
CA CYS A 543 -2.49 11.83 9.36
C CYS A 543 -1.72 12.41 8.18
N SER A 544 -1.98 13.67 7.84
CA SER A 544 -1.22 14.46 6.87
C SER A 544 -0.11 15.28 7.57
N ILE A 545 0.92 15.73 6.85
CA ILE A 545 2.05 16.48 7.47
C ILE A 545 1.59 17.75 8.20
N ASN A 546 0.60 18.49 7.67
CA ASN A 546 0.00 19.64 8.35
C ASN A 546 -0.75 19.30 9.65
N GLU A 547 -1.25 18.08 9.79
CA GLU A 547 -2.03 17.65 10.96
C GLU A 547 -1.15 17.24 12.14
N ILE A 548 0.15 16.99 11.93
CA ILE A 548 1.12 16.53 12.96
C ILE A 548 1.17 17.44 14.20
N ALA A 549 0.94 18.74 14.03
CA ALA A 549 0.99 19.72 15.10
C ALA A 549 -0.32 19.88 15.88
N ASN A 550 -1.43 19.32 15.39
CA ASN A 550 -2.73 19.36 16.06
C ASN A 550 -2.69 18.54 17.36
N ASP A 551 -3.41 18.98 18.40
CA ASP A 551 -3.30 18.37 19.74
C ASP A 551 -3.67 16.87 19.76
N VAL A 552 -4.70 16.46 19.02
CA VAL A 552 -5.18 15.06 18.98
C VAL A 552 -4.18 14.17 18.27
N GLU A 553 -3.79 14.54 17.05
CA GLU A 553 -2.82 13.81 16.24
C GLU A 553 -1.45 13.75 16.93
N ARG A 554 -1.05 14.82 17.62
CA ARG A 554 0.16 14.88 18.44
C ARG A 554 0.12 13.91 19.61
N GLU A 555 -0.98 13.84 20.35
CA GLU A 555 -1.14 12.88 21.46
C GLU A 555 -1.06 11.43 20.95
N PHE A 556 -1.76 11.11 19.86
CA PHE A 556 -1.66 9.79 19.22
C PHE A 556 -0.25 9.48 18.71
N LEU A 557 0.44 10.44 18.08
CA LEU A 557 1.81 10.24 17.62
C LEU A 557 2.77 10.02 18.79
N ALA A 558 2.62 10.73 19.92
CA ALA A 558 3.47 10.55 21.09
C ALA A 558 3.37 9.11 21.68
N ASP A 559 2.19 8.50 21.62
CA ASP A 559 1.97 7.12 22.08
C ASP A 559 2.45 6.04 21.09
N PHE A 560 2.33 6.29 19.78
CA PHE A 560 2.50 5.26 18.74
C PHE A 560 3.73 5.42 17.82
N LEU A 561 4.43 6.56 17.85
CA LEU A 561 5.67 6.76 17.08
C LEU A 561 6.74 5.74 17.53
N PRO A 562 7.44 5.05 16.59
CA PRO A 562 8.41 4.04 16.98
C PRO A 562 9.64 4.67 17.68
N PRO A 563 10.25 3.99 18.68
CA PRO A 563 11.38 4.53 19.43
C PRO A 563 12.56 5.01 18.57
N TRP A 564 12.87 4.29 17.49
CA TRP A 564 13.94 4.67 16.55
C TRP A 564 13.66 5.99 15.83
N ALA A 565 12.39 6.37 15.65
CA ALA A 565 11.99 7.63 15.08
C ALA A 565 11.93 8.73 16.15
N SER A 566 11.32 8.47 17.31
CA SER A 566 11.24 9.46 18.39
C SER A 566 12.62 9.86 18.93
N ASP A 567 13.52 8.90 19.18
CA ASP A 567 14.87 9.18 19.67
C ASP A 567 15.67 10.02 18.65
N PHE A 568 15.46 9.82 17.35
CA PHE A 568 16.08 10.64 16.31
C PHE A 568 15.42 12.02 16.16
N ILE A 569 14.10 12.10 16.07
CA ILE A 569 13.36 13.35 15.86
C ILE A 569 13.55 14.29 17.06
N GLU A 570 13.40 13.79 18.29
CA GLU A 570 13.40 14.60 19.51
C GLU A 570 14.79 14.77 20.15
N ARG A 571 15.75 13.90 19.87
CA ARG A 571 17.09 13.93 20.51
C ARG A 571 18.28 13.86 19.53
N ASN A 572 18.02 13.86 18.21
CA ASN A 572 19.02 13.65 17.16
C ASN A 572 19.86 12.36 17.34
N GLN A 573 19.30 11.35 18.03
CA GLN A 573 20.00 10.14 18.38
C GLN A 573 19.78 9.04 17.35
N PHE A 574 20.84 8.67 16.62
CA PHE A 574 20.81 7.52 15.72
C PHE A 574 20.70 6.18 16.50
N PRO A 575 19.98 5.17 15.96
CA PRO A 575 19.95 3.82 16.50
C PRO A 575 21.35 3.19 16.60
N LYS A 576 21.49 2.22 17.53
CA LYS A 576 22.76 1.50 17.73
C LYS A 576 23.01 0.53 16.58
N PHE A 577 23.80 0.96 15.60
CA PHE A 577 24.20 0.14 14.45
C PHE A 577 24.89 -1.18 14.88
N ASN A 578 24.54 -2.26 14.19
CA ASN A 578 25.27 -3.52 14.28
C ASN A 578 26.73 -3.33 13.83
N LYS A 579 27.66 -4.05 14.47
CA LYS A 579 29.07 -4.04 14.09
C LYS A 579 29.40 -5.23 13.19
N ILE A 580 30.09 -4.98 12.08
CA ILE A 580 30.69 -6.04 11.27
C ILE A 580 31.96 -6.53 11.97
N PRO A 581 32.07 -7.82 12.33
CA PRO A 581 33.35 -8.44 12.63
C PRO A 581 34.17 -8.61 11.33
N PHE A 582 35.45 -8.25 11.39
CA PHE A 582 36.40 -8.42 10.30
C PHE A 582 37.77 -8.79 10.84
N ILE A 583 38.63 -9.37 10.00
CA ILE A 583 39.94 -9.88 10.37
C ILE A 583 40.99 -9.18 9.52
N LEU A 584 41.95 -8.51 10.16
CA LEU A 584 43.14 -7.98 9.49
C LEU A 584 44.24 -9.04 9.46
N ILE A 585 44.84 -9.20 8.28
CA ILE A 585 45.98 -10.08 8.02
C ILE A 585 46.98 -9.36 7.11
N PRO A 586 48.30 -9.61 7.22
CA PRO A 586 49.26 -9.08 6.25
C PRO A 586 49.10 -9.79 4.91
N TYR A 587 49.31 -9.04 3.82
CA TYR A 587 49.33 -9.56 2.45
C TYR A 587 50.55 -10.45 2.23
N VAL A 588 50.31 -11.70 1.84
CA VAL A 588 51.35 -12.66 1.47
C VAL A 588 51.23 -12.92 -0.03
N PRO A 589 52.20 -12.51 -0.87
CA PRO A 589 52.10 -12.73 -2.31
C PRO A 589 52.18 -14.22 -2.64
N ASN A 590 51.31 -14.66 -3.53
CA ASN A 590 51.22 -16.05 -3.96
C ASN A 590 52.29 -16.36 -5.04
N THR A 591 53.56 -16.33 -4.65
CA THR A 591 54.70 -16.76 -5.49
C THR A 591 55.18 -18.12 -5.02
N GLY A 592 55.11 -19.13 -5.89
CA GLY A 592 55.55 -20.48 -5.58
C GLY A 592 57.04 -20.55 -5.20
N ASN A 593 57.35 -21.41 -4.23
CA ASN A 593 58.68 -21.83 -3.81
C ASN A 593 59.74 -20.72 -3.61
N HIS A 594 59.97 -20.31 -2.36
CA HIS A 594 61.30 -20.38 -1.75
C HIS A 594 61.22 -20.37 -0.21
N HIS A 595 61.92 -21.30 0.43
CA HIS A 595 62.14 -21.29 1.88
C HIS A 595 63.27 -20.32 2.24
N THR A 596 62.98 -19.31 3.08
CA THR A 596 63.94 -18.76 4.04
C THR A 596 63.23 -18.38 5.34
N SER A 597 63.87 -18.69 6.47
CA SER A 597 63.31 -18.67 7.82
C SER A 597 63.45 -17.32 8.55
N ALA A 598 62.40 -16.86 9.25
CA ALA A 598 62.47 -16.41 10.65
C ALA A 598 61.12 -15.94 11.24
N ASN A 599 60.57 -16.73 12.15
CA ASN A 599 59.78 -16.35 13.34
C ASN A 599 59.13 -14.95 13.42
N LYS A 600 57.90 -14.84 12.92
CA LYS A 600 56.73 -14.35 13.68
C LYS A 600 55.48 -14.81 12.94
N THR A 601 54.58 -15.53 13.62
CA THR A 601 53.25 -15.79 13.07
C THR A 601 52.58 -14.44 12.79
N PRO A 602 52.01 -14.21 11.59
CA PRO A 602 51.34 -12.95 11.32
C PRO A 602 50.18 -12.80 12.29
N LYS A 603 50.19 -11.72 13.10
CA LYS A 603 49.11 -11.44 14.06
C LYS A 603 47.82 -11.22 13.27
N LYS A 604 46.95 -12.22 13.25
CA LYS A 604 45.58 -12.10 12.77
C LYS A 604 44.80 -11.30 13.81
N GLU A 605 44.43 -10.07 13.49
CA GLU A 605 43.69 -9.21 14.41
C GLU A 605 42.20 -9.22 14.06
N ARG A 606 41.37 -9.80 14.94
CA ARG A 606 39.92 -9.82 14.79
C ARG A 606 39.35 -8.53 15.39
N LEU A 607 38.92 -7.63 14.51
CA LEU A 607 38.30 -6.36 14.85
C LEU A 607 36.79 -6.41 14.66
N SER A 608 36.10 -5.41 15.21
CA SER A 608 34.67 -5.21 14.98
C SER A 608 34.33 -3.73 15.02
N SER A 609 33.74 -3.21 13.96
CA SER A 609 33.40 -1.79 13.81
C SER A 609 32.03 -1.63 13.14
N THR A 610 31.49 -0.41 13.12
CA THR A 610 30.26 -0.12 12.40
C THR A 610 30.41 -0.45 10.91
N GLU A 611 29.32 -0.84 10.27
CA GLU A 611 29.30 -1.25 8.86
C GLU A 611 29.84 -0.16 7.89
N MET A 612 29.83 1.08 8.37
CA MET A 612 30.16 2.32 7.66
C MET A 612 31.63 2.76 7.87
N LEU A 613 32.47 1.96 8.53
CA LEU A 613 33.89 2.28 8.68
C LEU A 613 34.58 2.24 7.30
N GLN A 614 35.14 3.36 6.86
CA GLN A 614 35.89 3.46 5.61
C GLN A 614 37.24 2.75 5.66
N MET A 615 37.69 2.25 4.51
CA MET A 615 38.98 1.60 4.34
C MET A 615 40.15 2.54 4.67
N ARG A 616 40.02 3.85 4.43
CA ARG A 616 40.95 4.89 4.89
C ARG A 616 41.21 4.80 6.40
N LYS A 617 40.17 4.64 7.23
CA LYS A 617 40.31 4.46 8.68
C LYS A 617 40.89 3.11 9.09
N VAL A 618 40.69 2.08 8.27
CA VAL A 618 41.37 0.79 8.43
C VAL A 618 42.87 0.94 8.10
N MET A 619 43.25 1.69 7.07
CA MET A 619 44.65 2.01 6.75
C MET A 619 45.31 2.81 7.88
N GLU A 620 44.67 3.89 8.36
CA GLU A 620 45.12 4.66 9.52
C GLU A 620 45.39 3.76 10.73
N HIS A 621 44.44 2.85 11.06
CA HIS A 621 44.60 1.90 12.16
C HIS A 621 45.80 0.97 11.97
N VAL A 622 46.04 0.44 10.76
CA VAL A 622 47.21 -0.40 10.48
C VAL A 622 48.51 0.41 10.61
N ILE A 623 48.56 1.66 10.14
CA ILE A 623 49.73 2.54 10.31
C ILE A 623 50.01 2.78 11.80
N ASP A 624 49.02 3.29 12.54
CA ASP A 624 49.16 3.70 13.94
C ASP A 624 49.43 2.55 14.90
N LYS A 625 48.78 1.39 14.72
CA LYS A 625 48.79 0.31 15.71
C LYS A 625 49.61 -0.91 15.33
N ILE A 626 49.81 -1.15 14.03
CA ILE A 626 50.47 -2.36 13.53
C ILE A 626 51.88 -2.05 12.99
N ILE A 627 52.08 -0.91 12.34
CA ILE A 627 53.38 -0.49 11.79
C ILE A 627 54.18 0.35 12.79
N SER A 628 53.55 1.34 13.43
CA SER A 628 54.22 2.30 14.34
C SER A 628 53.76 2.21 15.81
N PRO A 629 53.80 1.04 16.47
CA PRO A 629 53.25 0.88 17.82
C PRO A 629 53.99 1.64 18.94
N ASN A 630 55.14 2.28 18.66
CA ASN A 630 56.05 2.85 19.66
C ASN A 630 56.49 4.31 19.36
N GLU A 631 55.54 5.24 19.24
CA GLU A 631 55.77 6.65 19.57
C GLU A 631 54.61 7.19 20.43
N GLY A 632 54.63 6.87 21.73
CA GLY A 632 53.71 7.47 22.70
C GLY A 632 53.25 6.60 23.86
N GLY A 633 54.11 6.46 24.88
CA GLY A 633 53.70 6.33 26.29
C GLY A 633 53.10 4.99 26.76
N ASN A 634 53.82 4.31 27.66
CA ASN A 634 53.25 3.30 28.55
C ASN A 634 52.04 3.85 29.33
N SER A 635 50.92 3.16 29.28
CA SER A 635 49.93 3.18 30.37
C SER A 635 49.58 1.74 30.75
N GLN A 636 49.74 1.42 32.03
CA GLN A 636 49.58 0.07 32.55
C GLN A 636 48.09 -0.29 32.66
N ASN A 637 47.77 -1.57 32.46
CA ASN A 637 46.46 -2.12 32.79
C ASN A 637 46.21 -2.01 34.30
N HIS A 638 45.33 -1.09 34.71
CA HIS A 638 44.68 -1.17 36.03
C HIS A 638 43.24 -1.65 35.88
N HIS A 639 42.99 -2.87 36.35
CA HIS A 639 41.65 -3.31 36.72
C HIS A 639 41.13 -2.42 37.85
N ALA A 640 40.05 -1.68 37.61
CA ALA A 640 39.29 -1.03 38.66
C ALA A 640 38.39 -2.06 39.34
N ASN A 641 38.64 -2.33 40.62
CA ASN A 641 37.80 -3.17 41.48
C ASN A 641 36.84 -2.26 42.28
N ASN A 642 35.65 -2.77 42.63
CA ASN A 642 34.63 -1.97 43.34
C ASN A 642 35.09 -1.48 44.72
N GLY A 643 34.78 -0.22 45.04
CA GLY A 643 34.92 0.36 46.38
C GLY A 643 34.15 1.68 46.51
N GLN A 644 33.24 1.76 47.48
CA GLN A 644 32.47 2.97 47.80
C GLN A 644 33.33 3.97 48.61
N ILE A 645 33.05 5.28 48.49
CA ILE A 645 32.84 6.25 49.60
C ILE A 645 32.48 7.62 49.00
N ASN A 646 31.74 8.43 49.77
CA ASN A 646 31.07 9.68 49.36
C ASN A 646 31.90 10.95 49.76
N PRO A 647 31.42 12.20 49.55
CA PRO A 647 32.27 13.27 48.97
C PRO A 647 32.83 14.30 49.96
N THR A 648 33.83 15.07 49.52
CA THR A 648 34.05 16.46 49.98
C THR A 648 34.87 17.31 48.99
N ASN A 649 34.51 18.59 48.94
CA ASN A 649 35.09 19.72 48.20
C ASN A 649 36.64 19.80 48.20
N GLN A 650 37.27 20.09 47.04
CA GLN A 650 37.65 21.48 46.68
C GLN A 650 38.33 21.57 45.30
N THR A 651 38.19 22.73 44.66
CA THR A 651 38.75 23.07 43.33
C THR A 651 40.26 23.27 43.34
N THR A 652 40.96 22.62 42.41
CA THR A 652 42.23 23.12 41.87
C THR A 652 42.29 22.86 40.36
N ILE A 653 42.42 23.94 39.58
CA ILE A 653 42.54 23.87 38.13
C ILE A 653 43.98 23.47 37.79
N VAL A 654 44.16 22.34 37.11
CA VAL A 654 45.41 21.99 36.43
C VAL A 654 45.09 21.72 34.98
N HIS A 655 45.61 22.56 34.08
CA HIS A 655 45.51 22.36 32.64
C HIS A 655 46.31 21.12 32.23
N SER A 656 45.62 19.98 32.07
CA SER A 656 46.16 18.82 31.35
C SER A 656 46.04 19.08 29.85
N ALA A 657 47.16 19.40 29.20
CA ALA A 657 47.19 19.61 27.75
C ALA A 657 46.78 18.33 27.02
N ASN A 658 45.59 18.33 26.40
CA ASN A 658 45.18 17.27 25.48
C ASN A 658 46.13 17.31 24.27
N LEU A 659 46.98 16.28 24.15
CA LEU A 659 47.78 16.03 22.96
C LEU A 659 46.84 15.70 21.79
N VAL A 660 46.49 16.72 21.01
CA VAL A 660 45.83 16.58 19.72
C VAL A 660 46.81 15.82 18.81
N ARG A 661 46.55 14.53 18.59
CA ARG A 661 47.28 13.75 17.58
C ARG A 661 46.98 14.34 16.21
N THR A 662 48.02 14.68 15.46
CA THR A 662 47.90 15.13 14.07
C THR A 662 47.36 14.00 13.20
N PRO A 663 46.35 14.24 12.34
CA PRO A 663 45.85 13.21 11.44
C PRO A 663 46.93 12.81 10.43
N ILE A 664 47.02 11.52 10.11
CA ILE A 664 47.93 11.02 9.06
C ILE A 664 47.43 11.55 7.71
N LEU A 665 48.17 12.50 7.12
CA LEU A 665 47.94 12.88 5.73
C LEU A 665 48.23 11.69 4.80
N ASN A 666 47.27 11.40 3.94
CA ASN A 666 47.34 10.46 2.82
C ASN A 666 47.85 9.05 3.18
N PRO A 667 47.15 8.28 4.02
CA PRO A 667 47.55 6.92 4.44
C PRO A 667 47.69 5.96 3.24
N GLU A 668 46.99 6.22 2.13
CA GLU A 668 47.08 5.46 0.87
C GLU A 668 48.46 5.49 0.20
N THR A 669 49.35 6.41 0.62
CA THR A 669 50.75 6.45 0.16
C THR A 669 51.64 5.41 0.85
N LYS A 670 51.22 4.88 1.99
CA LYS A 670 52.01 3.97 2.84
C LYS A 670 51.45 2.54 2.90
N ILE A 671 50.15 2.37 2.66
CA ILE A 671 49.47 1.07 2.73
C ILE A 671 48.49 0.89 1.57
N GLU A 672 48.46 -0.32 1.03
CA GLU A 672 47.35 -0.83 0.22
C GLU A 672 46.55 -1.85 1.04
N LEU A 673 45.22 -1.83 0.91
CA LEU A 673 44.34 -2.89 1.43
C LEU A 673 43.82 -3.75 0.28
N TYR A 674 43.60 -5.03 0.56
CA TYR A 674 43.09 -6.03 -0.38
C TYR A 674 42.01 -6.90 0.27
N CYS A 675 41.05 -7.38 -0.52
CA CYS A 675 40.12 -8.44 -0.13
C CYS A 675 39.91 -9.35 -1.35
N CYS A 676 39.98 -10.68 -1.18
CA CYS A 676 39.94 -11.64 -2.29
C CYS A 676 40.90 -11.27 -3.46
N ASP A 677 42.13 -10.87 -3.12
CA ASP A 677 43.17 -10.37 -4.03
C ASP A 677 42.83 -9.09 -4.85
N GLN A 678 41.65 -8.50 -4.64
CA GLN A 678 41.26 -7.22 -5.22
C GLN A 678 41.70 -6.05 -4.32
N LYS A 679 42.40 -5.07 -4.89
CA LYS A 679 42.79 -3.83 -4.19
C LYS A 679 41.54 -3.02 -3.79
N LEU A 680 41.51 -2.55 -2.55
CA LEU A 680 40.43 -1.75 -2.00
C LEU A 680 40.73 -0.25 -2.15
N ASP A 681 39.72 0.47 -2.63
CA ASP A 681 39.64 1.93 -2.61
C ASP A 681 39.53 2.42 -1.14
N PRO A 682 40.33 3.42 -0.71
CA PRO A 682 40.23 4.02 0.63
C PRO A 682 38.82 4.52 1.01
N GLU A 683 38.01 4.96 0.04
CA GLU A 683 36.69 5.53 0.33
C GLU A 683 35.59 4.49 0.49
N MET A 684 35.81 3.22 0.08
CA MET A 684 34.88 2.12 0.36
C MET A 684 34.71 1.88 1.86
N ASP A 685 33.52 1.44 2.27
CA ASP A 685 33.21 1.04 3.64
C ASP A 685 33.17 -0.49 3.83
N LEU A 686 33.22 -0.95 5.10
CA LEU A 686 33.25 -2.38 5.44
C LEU A 686 32.09 -3.17 4.79
N ARG A 687 30.87 -2.62 4.74
CA ARG A 687 29.72 -3.26 4.06
C ARG A 687 29.93 -3.38 2.55
N THR A 688 30.47 -2.37 1.87
CA THR A 688 30.69 -2.40 0.41
C THR A 688 31.70 -3.49 0.06
N VAL A 689 32.80 -3.57 0.82
CA VAL A 689 33.79 -4.64 0.68
C VAL A 689 33.17 -6.02 0.98
N LYS A 690 32.37 -6.14 2.04
CA LYS A 690 31.68 -7.40 2.39
C LYS A 690 30.69 -7.87 1.31
N HIS A 691 29.93 -6.94 0.74
CA HIS A 691 28.85 -7.23 -0.21
C HIS A 691 29.37 -7.51 -1.63
N PHE A 692 30.27 -6.67 -2.15
CA PHE A 692 30.72 -6.78 -3.55
C PHE A 692 31.94 -7.69 -3.75
N ILE A 693 32.84 -7.75 -2.77
CA ILE A 693 34.16 -8.36 -2.92
C ILE A 693 34.26 -9.68 -2.14
N TRP A 694 33.90 -9.69 -0.85
CA TRP A 694 34.06 -10.86 0.00
C TRP A 694 33.11 -12.01 -0.35
N LYS A 695 31.80 -11.74 -0.45
CA LYS A 695 30.73 -12.68 -0.85
C LYS A 695 30.66 -14.03 -0.11
N GLN A 696 31.38 -14.17 1.01
CA GLN A 696 31.41 -15.37 1.85
C GLN A 696 30.63 -15.16 3.15
N GLY A 697 30.11 -16.26 3.72
CA GLY A 697 29.37 -16.24 4.99
C GLY A 697 30.23 -16.10 6.25
N ALA A 698 31.57 -16.14 6.12
CA ALA A 698 32.51 -15.95 7.22
C ALA A 698 32.78 -14.46 7.53
N ASP A 699 33.46 -14.19 8.64
CA ASP A 699 33.93 -12.85 8.98
C ASP A 699 34.78 -12.26 7.83
N LEU A 700 34.59 -10.97 7.52
CA LEU A 700 35.28 -10.31 6.41
C LEU A 700 36.79 -10.33 6.62
N ALA A 701 37.57 -10.92 5.72
CA ALA A 701 39.04 -10.87 5.77
C ALA A 701 39.59 -9.73 4.90
N ILE A 702 40.39 -8.84 5.51
CA ILE A 702 41.09 -7.75 4.84
C ILE A 702 42.60 -7.98 4.97
N GLN A 703 43.28 -8.00 3.84
CA GLN A 703 44.73 -8.06 3.74
C GLN A 703 45.31 -6.64 3.69
N TYR A 704 46.40 -6.37 4.41
CA TYR A 704 47.16 -5.12 4.31
C TYR A 704 48.57 -5.34 3.76
N LYS A 705 49.01 -4.47 2.86
CA LYS A 705 50.32 -4.51 2.22
C LYS A 705 51.01 -3.17 2.45
N ILE A 706 52.23 -3.21 2.98
CA ILE A 706 53.04 -2.02 3.25
C ILE A 706 53.73 -1.61 1.95
N LEU A 707 53.59 -0.34 1.55
CA LEU A 707 54.37 0.27 0.49
C LEU A 707 55.71 0.76 1.05
N LYS A 708 56.79 0.58 0.29
CA LYS A 708 58.15 1.01 0.65
C LYS A 708 58.47 2.38 0.08
#